data_AF-A0AAN8BWA1-F1
#
_entry.id   AF-A0AAN8BWA1-F1
#
_cell.length_a   1.000
_cell.length_b   1.000
_cell.length_c   1.000
_cell.angle_alpha   90.00
_cell.angle_beta   90.00
_cell.angle_gamma   90.00
#
_symmetry.space_group_name_H-M   'P 1'
#
loop_
_entity.id
_entity.type
_entity.pdbx_description
1 polymer ?
#
loop_
_entity_poly.entity_id
_entity_poly.type
_entity_poly.pdbx_seq_one_letter_code
_entity_poly.pdbx_strand_id
1 'polypeptide(L)'
;MSSTRFTLRFFLLTFITATVSGVLKLPITPDRGTTLRISSSQVKGCKVCTWAGRRRQCGLSVVLKDNTPVSVEFDCSRPQDVFSVEIARNIECTTKLCTGHIIQADTGSLPLLDFNRKFSWNLKAYAPKAVKIDFSNTGLRQINPSDRCPDEHSYNLQAFQTSGNVAVGKYCRTGPVVSAQILNQGSFSLDVPAGQKLQNGQFDVSVGEEIKSLTKITVMIPKGTSSLELLSPNYPDSFPDDDVMQWYFQVPEKHRTALQFFNVTTPRCLKKETAVEYHSKGRGAMVLSLSDTQPEQNQGDFTLTLRNCEMDIRSAASPGLLLNLRVSSSRTGLPVSCKVDLSRMGGLSLHIEKLRPASVCQMRVNSVLKENITVTSKSELTFQDCLPEDVQVTATKTIECSALKDCLKTPARLSVPVLPPCLLAPLSSVTWTLRPPQHGTVELTSPFGPLKQSLPGQQCNNSIIFKLSEDHGTTIGHFCTPGAIQKVQIHTNMTVTVSGMGGKSLRALSKPVLMEAFFKERISERYIFTVSPKRDTPVLLATPGWPVGMKSYSTVSWIVSVPPRMEAHLMFANLSRPKCSNRHTNIRVQRVGRLEEEYSRREDEQADSEITVNGNFYLNMSNCMPERGDFSVITKITLHKSKNLLLTIILSVVAVLLVIFVIVLVVVCVVIRKKKKKLDHEISIYNPNGTSFLPGPNGFPKTREDNESHVYASIEDTLVYTHLLRKGAEMGVYGEFDTHPPFSGQTDSQKPLVSKIAADDDMPVGVYEKFQAPPLPIRPPSHVKAMQENVIYQTEDPSEEENSPNLGPRLEPEGGN
;
A
#
# COMPACT_ATOMS: atom_id res chain seq x y z
N MET A 1 53.17 -11.28 -59.78
CA MET A 1 54.30 -12.06 -59.21
C MET A 1 53.86 -12.60 -57.84
N SER A 2 54.14 -13.83 -57.40
CA SER A 2 55.41 -14.59 -57.36
C SER A 2 56.38 -14.00 -56.31
N SER A 3 56.98 -14.76 -55.37
CA SER A 3 57.05 -16.23 -55.27
C SER A 3 57.18 -16.83 -53.85
N THR A 4 56.95 -18.15 -53.80
CA THR A 4 57.48 -19.23 -52.91
C THR A 4 58.16 -18.87 -51.56
N ARG A 5 57.80 -19.49 -50.41
CA ARG A 5 57.84 -20.92 -50.00
C ARG A 5 59.23 -21.58 -50.05
N PHE A 6 59.83 -21.90 -48.88
CA PHE A 6 59.86 -23.27 -48.32
C PHE A 6 60.79 -23.40 -47.10
N THR A 7 60.28 -23.94 -45.99
CA THR A 7 61.10 -24.68 -45.00
C THR A 7 60.19 -25.69 -44.28
N LEU A 8 60.34 -26.97 -44.63
CA LEU A 8 59.54 -28.07 -44.08
C LEU A 8 60.47 -28.99 -43.26
N ARG A 9 60.38 -28.94 -41.93
CA ARG A 9 60.94 -30.00 -41.05
C ARG A 9 60.04 -30.26 -39.85
N PHE A 10 59.43 -31.44 -39.87
CA PHE A 10 59.02 -32.29 -38.75
C PHE A 10 58.99 -31.67 -37.34
N PHE A 11 57.78 -31.53 -36.80
CA PHE A 11 57.48 -31.99 -35.44
C PHE A 11 56.32 -32.99 -35.51
N LEU A 12 56.63 -34.27 -35.34
CA LEU A 12 55.65 -35.36 -35.34
C LEU A 12 54.99 -35.44 -33.96
N LEU A 13 54.04 -34.53 -33.66
CA LEU A 13 53.32 -34.57 -32.39
C LEU A 13 52.27 -35.68 -32.42
N THR A 14 52.63 -36.85 -31.89
CA THR A 14 51.72 -37.99 -31.72
C THR A 14 50.65 -37.67 -30.68
N PHE A 15 49.57 -37.03 -31.11
CA PHE A 15 48.33 -36.98 -30.34
C PHE A 15 47.73 -38.39 -30.25
N ILE A 16 48.18 -39.14 -29.24
CA ILE A 16 47.48 -40.34 -28.79
C ILE A 16 46.13 -39.86 -28.27
N THR A 17 45.08 -40.01 -29.07
CA THR A 17 43.71 -39.82 -28.63
C THR A 17 43.37 -40.97 -27.68
N ALA A 18 43.76 -40.82 -26.42
CA ALA A 18 43.30 -41.66 -25.33
C ALA A 18 41.78 -41.48 -25.20
N THR A 19 41.03 -42.32 -25.91
CA THR A 19 39.59 -42.49 -25.74
C THR A 19 39.35 -43.17 -24.40
N VAL A 20 39.53 -42.40 -23.32
CA VAL A 20 39.19 -42.81 -21.95
C VAL A 20 37.71 -43.19 -21.98
N SER A 21 37.44 -44.49 -21.91
CA SER A 21 36.10 -45.02 -21.70
C SER A 21 35.67 -44.61 -20.30
N GLY A 22 35.06 -43.43 -20.22
CA GLY A 22 34.57 -42.82 -18.98
C GLY A 22 33.37 -43.57 -18.45
N VAL A 23 33.62 -44.72 -17.82
CA VAL A 23 32.60 -45.57 -17.21
C VAL A 23 31.97 -44.83 -16.03
N LEU A 24 30.84 -44.18 -16.27
CA LEU A 24 30.09 -43.47 -15.25
C LEU A 24 29.43 -44.48 -14.29
N LYS A 25 29.69 -44.34 -12.99
CA LYS A 25 29.10 -45.18 -11.94
C LYS A 25 28.31 -44.31 -10.96
N LEU A 26 27.05 -44.65 -10.73
CA LEU A 26 26.13 -43.90 -9.89
C LEU A 26 25.47 -44.83 -8.85
N PRO A 27 25.56 -44.54 -7.54
CA PRO A 27 24.75 -45.19 -6.54
C PRO A 27 23.35 -44.58 -6.56
N ILE A 28 22.32 -45.39 -6.80
CA ILE A 28 20.92 -44.94 -6.93
C ILE A 28 20.06 -45.73 -5.93
N THR A 29 19.24 -45.02 -5.17
CA THR A 29 18.31 -45.60 -4.20
C THR A 29 16.90 -45.13 -4.54
N PRO A 30 16.05 -45.96 -5.19
CA PRO A 30 14.67 -45.59 -5.49
C PRO A 30 13.88 -45.23 -4.23
N ASP A 31 13.12 -44.14 -4.27
CA ASP A 31 12.26 -43.72 -3.15
C ASP A 31 11.18 -44.78 -2.88
N ARG A 32 10.86 -45.02 -1.60
CA ARG A 32 9.95 -46.09 -1.15
C ARG A 32 8.60 -46.07 -1.89
N GLY A 33 8.31 -47.15 -2.62
CA GLY A 33 7.08 -47.32 -3.41
C GLY A 33 7.14 -46.72 -4.82
N THR A 34 8.31 -46.30 -5.28
CA THR A 34 8.56 -45.93 -6.69
C THR A 34 9.26 -47.06 -7.44
N THR A 35 9.13 -47.05 -8.77
CA THR A 35 9.88 -47.88 -9.71
C THR A 35 10.68 -46.95 -10.59
N LEU A 36 12.01 -47.03 -10.51
CA LEU A 36 12.92 -46.22 -11.32
C LEU A 36 13.40 -47.05 -12.52
N ARG A 37 13.04 -46.61 -13.72
CA ARG A 37 13.41 -47.22 -15.00
C ARG A 37 14.40 -46.31 -15.73
N ILE A 38 15.55 -46.84 -16.10
CA ILE A 38 16.52 -46.15 -16.96
C ILE A 38 16.48 -46.87 -18.31
N SER A 39 16.27 -46.16 -19.42
CA SER A 39 16.12 -46.77 -20.74
C SER A 39 16.63 -45.89 -21.88
N SER A 40 17.23 -46.52 -22.89
CA SER A 40 17.61 -45.88 -24.14
C SER A 40 16.69 -46.29 -25.29
N SER A 41 16.46 -45.37 -26.22
CA SER A 41 15.86 -45.64 -27.54
C SER A 41 16.90 -46.07 -28.59
N GLN A 42 18.20 -45.98 -28.30
CA GLN A 42 19.27 -46.32 -29.24
C GLN A 42 19.64 -47.80 -29.14
N VAL A 43 19.54 -48.53 -30.26
CA VAL A 43 19.78 -49.99 -30.32
C VAL A 43 21.27 -50.35 -30.35
N LYS A 44 22.15 -49.38 -30.64
CA LYS A 44 23.62 -49.53 -30.67
C LYS A 44 24.27 -48.33 -30.01
N GLY A 45 25.34 -48.53 -29.24
CA GLY A 45 26.15 -47.46 -28.67
C GLY A 45 26.50 -47.71 -27.21
N CYS A 46 25.51 -47.58 -26.31
CA CYS A 46 25.71 -47.61 -24.86
C CYS A 46 24.73 -48.56 -24.15
N LYS A 47 25.15 -49.15 -23.05
CA LYS A 47 24.38 -50.04 -22.18
C LYS A 47 24.43 -49.55 -20.75
N VAL A 48 23.32 -49.78 -20.04
CA VAL A 48 23.23 -49.62 -18.59
C VAL A 48 23.42 -50.99 -17.93
N CYS A 49 24.22 -51.05 -16.88
CA CYS A 49 24.61 -52.27 -16.19
C CYS A 49 24.35 -52.18 -14.68
N THR A 50 23.99 -53.31 -14.07
CA THR A 50 23.87 -53.49 -12.62
C THR A 50 24.56 -54.78 -12.16
N TRP A 51 24.75 -54.90 -10.84
CA TRP A 51 25.47 -56.01 -10.21
C TRP A 51 24.52 -56.88 -9.39
N ALA A 52 24.24 -58.09 -9.89
CA ALA A 52 23.51 -59.14 -9.19
C ALA A 52 24.52 -60.07 -8.49
N GLY A 53 24.94 -59.69 -7.28
CA GLY A 53 26.03 -60.35 -6.57
C GLY A 53 27.34 -60.25 -7.38
N ARG A 54 27.92 -61.40 -7.77
CA ARG A 54 29.12 -61.43 -8.62
C ARG A 54 28.85 -61.32 -10.14
N ARG A 55 27.59 -61.29 -10.59
CA ARG A 55 27.24 -61.20 -12.03
C ARG A 55 26.89 -59.77 -12.43
N ARG A 56 27.59 -59.25 -13.43
CA ARG A 56 27.24 -58.00 -14.12
C ARG A 56 26.14 -58.30 -15.15
N GLN A 57 25.00 -57.64 -15.04
CA GLN A 57 23.90 -57.71 -15.99
C GLN A 57 23.79 -56.37 -16.72
N CYS A 58 23.82 -56.38 -18.06
CA CYS A 58 23.81 -55.18 -18.90
C CYS A 58 22.72 -55.25 -19.97
N GLY A 59 22.12 -54.10 -20.30
CA GLY A 59 21.12 -54.00 -21.36
C GLY A 59 20.87 -52.57 -21.82
N LEU A 60 19.89 -52.38 -22.70
CA LEU A 60 19.42 -51.05 -23.14
C LEU A 60 18.41 -50.42 -22.16
N SER A 61 18.00 -51.17 -21.13
CA SER A 61 17.26 -50.62 -19.99
C SER A 61 17.50 -51.43 -18.71
N VAL A 62 17.24 -50.80 -17.56
CA VAL A 62 17.21 -51.44 -16.24
C VAL A 62 16.03 -50.87 -15.43
N VAL A 63 15.49 -51.68 -14.52
CA VAL A 63 14.36 -51.30 -13.65
C VAL A 63 14.73 -51.62 -12.21
N LEU A 64 14.60 -50.63 -11.33
CA LEU A 64 14.85 -50.72 -9.89
C LEU A 64 13.52 -50.49 -9.14
N LYS A 65 13.21 -51.31 -8.14
CA LYS A 65 11.89 -51.29 -7.44
C LYS A 65 11.98 -51.24 -5.91
N ASP A 66 13.14 -51.57 -5.37
CA ASP A 66 13.36 -51.68 -3.93
C ASP A 66 14.08 -50.45 -3.39
N ASN A 67 13.74 -50.03 -2.16
CA ASN A 67 14.39 -48.91 -1.45
C ASN A 67 15.78 -49.34 -0.90
N THR A 68 16.62 -49.84 -1.80
CA THR A 68 17.98 -50.35 -1.54
C THR A 68 18.95 -49.67 -2.51
N PRO A 69 20.16 -49.28 -2.06
CA PRO A 69 21.15 -48.64 -2.92
C PRO A 69 21.70 -49.64 -3.96
N VAL A 70 21.45 -49.37 -5.23
CA VAL A 70 21.97 -50.14 -6.37
C VAL A 70 23.03 -49.32 -7.08
N SER A 71 24.23 -49.90 -7.28
CA SER A 71 25.25 -49.29 -8.13
C SER A 71 24.93 -49.57 -9.60
N VAL A 72 24.65 -48.52 -10.36
CA VAL A 72 24.44 -48.55 -11.81
C VAL A 72 25.72 -48.07 -12.51
N GLU A 73 26.07 -48.74 -13.61
CA GLU A 73 27.29 -48.50 -14.39
C GLU A 73 26.95 -48.36 -15.88
N PHE A 74 27.41 -47.28 -16.52
CA PHE A 74 27.24 -47.04 -17.96
C PHE A 74 28.56 -47.28 -18.71
N ASP A 75 28.51 -47.88 -19.90
CA ASP A 75 29.71 -48.21 -20.71
C ASP A 75 30.11 -47.12 -21.74
N CYS A 76 29.48 -45.94 -21.69
CA CYS A 76 29.79 -44.78 -22.52
C CYS A 76 30.03 -43.49 -21.71
N SER A 77 30.71 -42.52 -22.33
CA SER A 77 31.17 -41.28 -21.71
C SER A 77 30.13 -40.15 -21.59
N ARG A 78 28.98 -40.27 -22.28
CA ARG A 78 27.86 -39.31 -22.22
C ARG A 78 26.50 -40.03 -22.18
N PRO A 79 26.21 -40.84 -21.13
CA PRO A 79 24.97 -41.60 -21.05
C PRO A 79 23.71 -40.74 -21.00
N GLN A 80 23.81 -39.48 -20.55
CA GLN A 80 22.70 -38.54 -20.46
C GLN A 80 22.11 -38.09 -21.81
N ASP A 81 22.87 -38.19 -22.90
CA ASP A 81 22.34 -37.92 -24.26
C ASP A 81 21.55 -39.13 -24.82
N VAL A 82 21.67 -40.30 -24.18
CA VAL A 82 21.30 -41.61 -24.73
C VAL A 82 20.22 -42.30 -23.90
N PHE A 83 20.19 -42.08 -22.58
CA PHE A 83 19.21 -42.65 -21.65
C PHE A 83 18.26 -41.59 -21.09
N SER A 84 16.97 -41.93 -21.05
CA SER A 84 15.98 -41.25 -20.21
C SER A 84 15.70 -42.06 -18.95
N VAL A 85 15.21 -41.36 -17.92
CA VAL A 85 14.84 -41.94 -16.63
C VAL A 85 13.35 -41.73 -16.40
N GLU A 86 12.60 -42.79 -16.09
CA GLU A 86 11.21 -42.72 -15.65
C GLU A 86 11.09 -43.17 -14.19
N ILE A 87 10.55 -42.31 -13.33
CA ILE A 87 10.27 -42.57 -11.92
C ILE A 87 8.76 -42.78 -11.79
N ALA A 88 8.32 -44.03 -11.86
CA ALA A 88 6.91 -44.40 -11.83
C ALA A 88 6.43 -44.71 -10.41
N ARG A 89 5.25 -44.22 -10.02
CA ARG A 89 4.55 -44.59 -8.79
C ARG A 89 3.11 -44.98 -9.12
N ASN A 90 2.70 -46.17 -8.68
CA ASN A 90 1.32 -46.64 -8.84
C ASN A 90 0.50 -46.24 -7.61
N ILE A 91 -0.69 -45.70 -7.84
CA ILE A 91 -1.61 -45.25 -6.79
C ILE A 91 -2.98 -45.86 -7.05
N GLU A 92 -3.35 -46.82 -6.21
CA GLU A 92 -4.69 -47.39 -6.22
C GLU A 92 -5.57 -46.68 -5.19
N CYS A 93 -6.81 -46.43 -5.59
CA CYS A 93 -7.87 -45.73 -4.86
C CYS A 93 -9.03 -46.68 -4.61
N THR A 94 -9.28 -46.97 -3.34
CA THR A 94 -10.47 -47.71 -2.88
C THR A 94 -11.72 -46.84 -2.93
N THR A 95 -12.89 -47.41 -2.66
CA THR A 95 -14.18 -46.68 -2.62
C THR A 95 -14.28 -45.59 -1.55
N LYS A 96 -13.31 -45.51 -0.60
CA LYS A 96 -13.29 -44.49 0.48
C LYS A 96 -11.96 -43.74 0.62
N LEU A 97 -10.84 -44.32 0.18
CA LEU A 97 -9.49 -43.79 0.41
C LEU A 97 -8.57 -44.02 -0.79
N CYS A 98 -7.83 -42.98 -1.20
CA CYS A 98 -6.66 -43.08 -2.07
C CYS A 98 -5.36 -43.19 -1.25
N THR A 99 -4.33 -43.80 -1.83
CA THR A 99 -3.09 -44.13 -1.11
C THR A 99 -2.09 -42.96 -1.00
N GLY A 100 -2.51 -41.92 -0.27
CA GLY A 100 -1.64 -40.92 0.38
C GLY A 100 -1.44 -39.58 -0.34
N HIS A 101 -1.08 -38.56 0.46
CA HIS A 101 -0.55 -37.27 -0.02
C HIS A 101 0.71 -37.49 -0.88
N ILE A 102 0.85 -36.71 -1.97
CA ILE A 102 1.99 -36.82 -2.89
C ILE A 102 2.91 -35.61 -2.69
N ILE A 103 3.91 -35.78 -1.83
CA ILE A 103 5.08 -34.91 -1.81
C ILE A 103 5.91 -35.24 -3.07
N GLN A 104 6.12 -34.25 -3.94
CA GLN A 104 7.08 -34.37 -5.03
C GLN A 104 8.50 -34.31 -4.47
N ALA A 105 9.11 -35.47 -4.22
CA ALA A 105 10.48 -35.61 -3.75
C ALA A 105 11.39 -36.08 -4.89
N ASP A 106 12.58 -35.48 -5.01
CA ASP A 106 13.61 -35.85 -6.00
C ASP A 106 14.69 -36.78 -5.41
N THR A 107 14.56 -37.17 -4.14
CA THR A 107 15.68 -37.65 -3.29
C THR A 107 16.41 -38.86 -3.86
N GLY A 108 15.69 -39.89 -4.30
CA GLY A 108 16.25 -41.09 -4.92
C GLY A 108 16.75 -40.89 -6.35
N SER A 109 16.41 -39.76 -6.96
CA SER A 109 16.69 -39.39 -8.36
C SER A 109 17.78 -38.31 -8.49
N LEU A 110 18.21 -37.67 -7.39
CA LEU A 110 19.34 -36.72 -7.34
C LEU A 110 20.64 -37.22 -8.03
N PRO A 111 21.05 -38.51 -7.96
CA PRO A 111 22.25 -38.99 -8.67
C PRO A 111 22.12 -38.96 -10.20
N LEU A 112 20.90 -38.81 -10.72
CA LEU A 112 20.55 -38.78 -12.15
C LEU A 112 20.16 -37.37 -12.63
N LEU A 113 20.49 -36.32 -11.87
CA LEU A 113 20.12 -34.93 -12.17
C LEU A 113 20.53 -34.45 -13.57
N ASP A 114 21.64 -34.97 -14.11
CA ASP A 114 22.14 -34.63 -15.45
C ASP A 114 21.37 -35.33 -16.60
N PHE A 115 20.40 -36.19 -16.29
CA PHE A 115 19.58 -36.92 -17.28
C PHE A 115 18.21 -36.24 -17.48
N ASN A 116 17.57 -36.50 -18.61
CA ASN A 116 16.15 -36.17 -18.78
C ASN A 116 15.29 -37.15 -17.96
N ARG A 117 14.46 -36.60 -17.05
CA ARG A 117 13.72 -37.36 -16.03
C ARG A 117 12.23 -37.13 -16.17
N LYS A 118 11.45 -38.21 -16.17
CA LYS A 118 9.98 -38.18 -16.19
C LYS A 118 9.45 -38.81 -14.90
N PHE A 119 8.65 -38.06 -14.16
CA PHE A 119 7.92 -38.57 -13.00
C PHE A 119 6.52 -38.98 -13.45
N SER A 120 6.12 -40.24 -13.23
CA SER A 120 4.87 -40.81 -13.72
C SER A 120 4.03 -41.33 -12.55
N TRP A 121 2.85 -40.78 -12.33
CA TRP A 121 1.88 -41.24 -11.33
C TRP A 121 0.74 -41.98 -12.04
N ASN A 122 0.78 -43.31 -12.00
CA ASN A 122 -0.26 -44.17 -12.57
C ASN A 122 -1.41 -44.26 -11.57
N LEU A 123 -2.60 -43.82 -11.98
CA LEU A 123 -3.77 -43.63 -11.12
C LEU A 123 -4.85 -44.65 -11.47
N LYS A 124 -5.42 -45.33 -10.47
CA LYS A 124 -6.46 -46.34 -10.66
C LYS A 124 -7.49 -46.31 -9.53
N ALA A 125 -8.76 -46.17 -9.88
CA ALA A 125 -9.91 -46.34 -8.98
C ALA A 125 -10.71 -47.59 -9.37
N TYR A 126 -11.50 -48.09 -8.42
CA TYR A 126 -12.51 -49.11 -8.72
C TYR A 126 -13.77 -48.45 -9.29
N ALA A 127 -14.21 -48.95 -10.45
CA ALA A 127 -15.41 -48.46 -11.14
C ALA A 127 -16.65 -48.52 -10.22
N PRO A 128 -17.60 -47.55 -10.31
CA PRO A 128 -17.66 -46.46 -11.28
C PRO A 128 -16.95 -45.16 -10.82
N LYS A 129 -16.04 -45.20 -9.84
CA LYS A 129 -15.44 -43.97 -9.27
C LYS A 129 -14.30 -43.42 -10.10
N ALA A 130 -14.17 -42.09 -10.09
CA ALA A 130 -13.04 -41.38 -10.68
C ALA A 130 -11.89 -41.21 -9.68
N VAL A 131 -10.69 -40.95 -10.19
CA VAL A 131 -9.58 -40.40 -9.39
C VAL A 131 -9.54 -38.89 -9.56
N LYS A 132 -9.65 -38.13 -8.46
CA LYS A 132 -9.45 -36.68 -8.44
C LYS A 132 -7.98 -36.36 -8.14
N ILE A 133 -7.39 -35.51 -8.98
CA ILE A 133 -6.10 -34.86 -8.76
C ILE A 133 -6.38 -33.38 -8.45
N ASP A 134 -5.89 -32.89 -7.31
CA ASP A 134 -6.07 -31.51 -6.87
C ASP A 134 -4.76 -30.72 -6.98
N PHE A 135 -4.82 -29.62 -7.73
CA PHE A 135 -3.70 -28.73 -8.04
C PHE A 135 -3.80 -27.38 -7.32
N SER A 136 -4.76 -27.18 -6.42
CA SER A 136 -5.17 -25.85 -5.91
C SER A 136 -4.04 -24.98 -5.33
N ASN A 137 -2.94 -25.58 -4.85
CA ASN A 137 -1.77 -24.85 -4.32
C ASN A 137 -0.88 -24.19 -5.41
N THR A 138 -0.91 -24.69 -6.65
CA THR A 138 -0.06 -24.21 -7.75
C THR A 138 -0.85 -23.80 -8.99
N GLY A 139 -1.93 -24.51 -9.31
CA GLY A 139 -2.68 -24.39 -10.56
C GLY A 139 -1.88 -24.85 -11.80
N LEU A 140 -2.59 -25.18 -12.87
CA LEU A 140 -2.02 -25.57 -14.16
C LEU A 140 -2.60 -24.73 -15.32
N ARG A 141 -1.80 -24.48 -16.35
CA ARG A 141 -2.20 -23.79 -17.59
C ARG A 141 -2.03 -24.73 -18.79
N GLN A 142 -3.10 -25.04 -19.51
CA GLN A 142 -3.01 -25.85 -20.73
C GLN A 142 -2.22 -25.09 -21.81
N ILE A 143 -1.47 -25.82 -22.63
CA ILE A 143 -0.67 -25.31 -23.76
C ILE A 143 -0.85 -26.20 -24.99
N ASN A 144 -0.45 -25.73 -26.18
CA ASN A 144 -0.35 -26.60 -27.34
C ASN A 144 0.71 -27.69 -27.07
N PRO A 145 0.55 -28.94 -27.54
CA PRO A 145 1.57 -29.98 -27.39
C PRO A 145 2.96 -29.56 -27.92
N SER A 146 2.98 -28.70 -28.95
CA SER A 146 4.19 -28.15 -29.58
C SER A 146 4.91 -27.11 -28.72
N ASP A 147 4.20 -26.44 -27.81
CA ASP A 147 4.74 -25.37 -26.97
C ASP A 147 5.69 -25.91 -25.89
N ARG A 148 6.52 -25.02 -25.34
CA ARG A 148 7.37 -25.29 -24.18
C ARG A 148 6.98 -24.37 -23.02
N CYS A 149 7.15 -24.86 -21.80
CA CYS A 149 6.89 -24.07 -20.60
C CYS A 149 8.05 -23.12 -20.28
N PRO A 150 7.83 -21.96 -19.62
CA PRO A 150 8.89 -20.99 -19.33
C PRO A 150 9.97 -21.52 -18.38
N ASP A 151 9.61 -22.50 -17.55
CA ASP A 151 10.47 -23.29 -16.66
C ASP A 151 10.91 -24.63 -17.30
N GLU A 152 10.61 -24.85 -18.58
CA GLU A 152 10.79 -26.08 -19.37
C GLU A 152 10.09 -27.35 -18.83
N HIS A 153 9.55 -27.32 -17.62
CA HIS A 153 8.82 -28.42 -16.97
C HIS A 153 7.44 -28.61 -17.59
N SER A 154 7.19 -29.75 -18.27
CA SER A 154 5.87 -30.06 -18.85
C SER A 154 5.11 -31.13 -18.08
N TYR A 155 3.88 -30.81 -17.69
CA TYR A 155 2.95 -31.75 -17.06
C TYR A 155 2.01 -32.32 -18.13
N ASN A 156 1.82 -33.65 -18.15
CA ASN A 156 0.93 -34.32 -19.10
C ASN A 156 -0.13 -35.13 -18.35
N LEU A 157 -1.38 -35.01 -18.77
CA LEU A 157 -2.54 -35.72 -18.21
C LEU A 157 -3.09 -36.71 -19.26
N GLN A 158 -3.25 -37.97 -18.87
CA GLN A 158 -3.76 -39.04 -19.73
C GLN A 158 -4.86 -39.84 -19.03
N ALA A 159 -5.93 -40.16 -19.76
CA ALA A 159 -6.95 -41.13 -19.34
C ALA A 159 -6.71 -42.46 -20.08
N PHE A 160 -7.03 -43.58 -19.45
CA PHE A 160 -6.87 -44.92 -20.04
C PHE A 160 -8.23 -45.60 -20.18
N GLN A 161 -8.56 -45.99 -21.40
CA GLN A 161 -9.83 -46.61 -21.78
C GLN A 161 -9.59 -47.99 -22.41
N THR A 162 -10.67 -48.73 -22.64
CA THR A 162 -10.66 -49.98 -23.43
C THR A 162 -10.33 -49.75 -24.91
N SER A 163 -10.64 -48.56 -25.43
CA SER A 163 -10.34 -48.08 -26.79
C SER A 163 -8.86 -47.69 -26.97
N GLY A 164 -8.19 -47.22 -25.92
CA GLY A 164 -6.80 -46.78 -25.95
C GLY A 164 -6.43 -45.75 -24.87
N ASN A 165 -5.31 -45.07 -25.07
CA ASN A 165 -4.84 -44.01 -24.19
C ASN A 165 -5.23 -42.64 -24.76
N VAL A 166 -5.92 -41.81 -23.97
CA VAL A 166 -6.39 -40.49 -24.36
C VAL A 166 -5.53 -39.41 -23.73
N ALA A 167 -4.92 -38.55 -24.54
CA ALA A 167 -4.10 -37.43 -24.06
C ALA A 167 -4.99 -36.23 -23.73
N VAL A 168 -5.40 -36.10 -22.46
CA VAL A 168 -6.30 -35.02 -22.02
C VAL A 168 -5.67 -33.64 -22.18
N GLY A 169 -4.35 -33.53 -22.00
CA GLY A 169 -3.61 -32.31 -22.34
C GLY A 169 -2.18 -32.24 -21.83
N LYS A 170 -1.47 -31.24 -22.34
CA LYS A 170 -0.15 -30.78 -21.87
C LYS A 170 -0.32 -29.44 -21.15
N TYR A 171 0.37 -29.27 -20.03
CA TYR A 171 0.21 -28.13 -19.13
C TYR A 171 1.55 -27.61 -18.61
N CYS A 172 1.60 -26.31 -18.31
CA CYS A 172 2.64 -25.67 -17.52
C CYS A 172 2.15 -25.39 -16.10
N ARG A 173 3.09 -25.19 -15.18
CA ARG A 173 2.87 -24.69 -13.83
C ARG A 173 2.21 -23.30 -13.85
N THR A 174 1.38 -23.01 -12.84
CA THR A 174 0.69 -21.73 -12.61
C THR A 174 -0.34 -21.39 -13.69
N GLY A 175 -1.61 -21.73 -13.41
CA GLY A 175 -2.74 -21.41 -14.25
C GLY A 175 -4.09 -21.73 -13.62
N PRO A 176 -5.19 -21.51 -14.36
CA PRO A 176 -6.56 -21.58 -13.81
C PRO A 176 -7.11 -23.01 -13.66
N VAL A 177 -6.45 -24.06 -14.17
CA VAL A 177 -6.88 -25.44 -13.92
C VAL A 177 -6.50 -25.83 -12.49
N VAL A 178 -7.50 -26.06 -11.64
CA VAL A 178 -7.30 -26.32 -10.19
C VAL A 178 -7.54 -27.77 -9.79
N SER A 179 -8.27 -28.56 -10.57
CA SER A 179 -8.31 -30.02 -10.40
C SER A 179 -8.73 -30.76 -11.67
N ALA A 180 -8.42 -32.05 -11.74
CA ALA A 180 -8.87 -32.95 -12.78
C ALA A 180 -9.45 -34.23 -12.15
N GLN A 181 -10.52 -34.78 -12.73
CA GLN A 181 -11.07 -36.08 -12.35
C GLN A 181 -11.07 -37.00 -13.55
N ILE A 182 -10.40 -38.15 -13.45
CA ILE A 182 -10.30 -39.16 -14.53
C ILE A 182 -11.15 -40.38 -14.16
N LEU A 183 -11.99 -40.85 -15.08
CA LEU A 183 -12.80 -42.05 -14.88
C LEU A 183 -11.95 -43.33 -14.89
N ASN A 184 -12.14 -44.21 -13.90
CA ASN A 184 -11.49 -45.52 -13.74
C ASN A 184 -9.95 -45.49 -13.63
N GLN A 185 -9.22 -45.17 -14.70
CA GLN A 185 -7.76 -45.26 -14.74
C GLN A 185 -7.13 -44.16 -15.61
N GLY A 186 -5.93 -43.72 -15.26
CA GLY A 186 -5.14 -42.77 -16.04
C GLY A 186 -3.69 -42.64 -15.58
N SER A 187 -3.00 -41.65 -16.09
CA SER A 187 -1.65 -41.26 -15.70
C SER A 187 -1.52 -39.74 -15.68
N PHE A 188 -0.95 -39.22 -14.59
CA PHE A 188 -0.41 -37.87 -14.55
C PHE A 188 1.11 -37.96 -14.58
N SER A 189 1.79 -37.10 -15.34
CA SER A 189 3.25 -37.14 -15.43
C SER A 189 3.87 -35.77 -15.58
N LEU A 190 5.14 -35.64 -15.21
CA LEU A 190 5.94 -34.43 -15.26
C LEU A 190 7.31 -34.74 -15.89
N ASP A 191 7.60 -34.12 -17.02
CA ASP A 191 8.92 -34.16 -17.65
C ASP A 191 9.80 -33.03 -17.10
N VAL A 192 11.02 -33.37 -16.71
CA VAL A 192 12.05 -32.48 -16.14
C VAL A 192 13.33 -32.61 -16.97
N PRO A 193 13.82 -31.53 -17.60
CA PRO A 193 15.06 -31.56 -18.37
C PRO A 193 16.31 -31.84 -17.51
N ALA A 194 17.34 -32.37 -18.17
CA ALA A 194 18.69 -32.49 -17.62
C ALA A 194 19.19 -31.19 -16.96
N GLY A 195 19.84 -31.32 -15.81
CA GLY A 195 20.41 -30.20 -15.04
C GLY A 195 19.40 -29.46 -14.16
N GLN A 196 18.10 -29.58 -14.41
CA GLN A 196 17.06 -28.94 -13.61
C GLN A 196 16.66 -29.78 -12.39
N LYS A 197 16.58 -29.15 -11.20
CA LYS A 197 16.04 -29.79 -9.99
C LYS A 197 14.53 -29.69 -9.97
N LEU A 198 13.87 -30.79 -9.59
CA LEU A 198 12.43 -30.78 -9.33
C LEU A 198 12.11 -29.78 -8.23
N GLN A 199 11.25 -28.80 -8.55
CA GLN A 199 10.72 -27.85 -7.57
C GLN A 199 9.70 -28.57 -6.67
N ASN A 200 9.67 -28.24 -5.37
CA ASN A 200 8.66 -28.77 -4.44
C ASN A 200 7.26 -28.28 -4.83
N GLY A 201 6.56 -29.05 -5.67
CA GLY A 201 5.12 -28.97 -5.85
C GLY A 201 4.42 -29.96 -4.91
N GLN A 202 3.20 -29.62 -4.51
CA GLN A 202 2.30 -30.52 -3.81
C GLN A 202 0.95 -30.52 -4.52
N PHE A 203 0.57 -31.69 -5.01
CA PHE A 203 -0.74 -31.98 -5.57
C PHE A 203 -1.28 -33.23 -4.86
N ASP A 204 -2.57 -33.26 -4.56
CA ASP A 204 -3.16 -34.32 -3.76
C ASP A 204 -4.07 -35.20 -4.61
N VAL A 205 -4.08 -36.51 -4.33
CA VAL A 205 -4.90 -37.50 -5.05
C VAL A 205 -5.96 -38.07 -4.11
N SER A 206 -7.21 -37.96 -4.52
CA SER A 206 -8.40 -38.32 -3.74
C SER A 206 -9.44 -39.05 -4.58
N VAL A 207 -10.40 -39.71 -3.94
CA VAL A 207 -11.51 -40.36 -4.63
C VAL A 207 -12.44 -39.28 -5.17
N GLY A 208 -12.66 -39.27 -6.48
CA GLY A 208 -13.52 -38.30 -7.15
C GLY A 208 -15.01 -38.60 -6.99
N GLU A 209 -15.83 -37.68 -7.47
CA GLU A 209 -17.25 -37.94 -7.67
C GLU A 209 -17.46 -38.98 -8.80
N GLU A 210 -18.69 -39.47 -8.95
CA GLU A 210 -19.03 -40.36 -10.06
C GLU A 210 -19.28 -39.53 -11.33
N ILE A 211 -18.53 -39.81 -12.39
CA ILE A 211 -18.64 -39.11 -13.68
C ILE A 211 -18.93 -40.10 -14.80
N LYS A 212 -19.69 -39.66 -15.81
CA LYS A 212 -19.97 -40.41 -17.05
C LYS A 212 -19.06 -39.98 -18.22
N SER A 213 -18.23 -38.96 -18.00
CA SER A 213 -17.23 -38.44 -18.93
C SER A 213 -15.88 -39.13 -18.70
N LEU A 214 -15.03 -39.22 -19.73
CA LEU A 214 -13.66 -39.74 -19.60
C LEU A 214 -12.86 -38.93 -18.58
N THR A 215 -13.11 -37.63 -18.52
CA THR A 215 -12.49 -36.69 -17.59
C THR A 215 -13.37 -35.45 -17.39
N LYS A 216 -13.34 -34.93 -16.15
CA LYS A 216 -13.92 -33.64 -15.75
C LYS A 216 -12.80 -32.72 -15.21
N ILE A 217 -12.49 -31.64 -15.93
CA ILE A 217 -11.52 -30.62 -15.53
C ILE A 217 -12.23 -29.49 -14.78
N THR A 218 -11.68 -29.04 -13.65
CA THR A 218 -12.17 -27.85 -12.94
C THR A 218 -11.27 -26.65 -13.19
N VAL A 219 -11.88 -25.55 -13.65
CA VAL A 219 -11.22 -24.31 -14.04
C VAL A 219 -11.73 -23.17 -13.17
N MET A 220 -10.83 -22.53 -12.41
CA MET A 220 -11.14 -21.34 -11.62
C MET A 220 -10.84 -20.09 -12.47
N ILE A 221 -11.89 -19.35 -12.84
CA ILE A 221 -11.74 -18.14 -13.65
C ILE A 221 -11.07 -17.02 -12.81
N PRO A 222 -9.98 -16.39 -13.30
CA PRO A 222 -9.35 -15.27 -12.60
C PRO A 222 -10.27 -14.07 -12.41
N LYS A 223 -10.14 -13.38 -11.27
CA LYS A 223 -10.87 -12.14 -10.98
C LYS A 223 -10.38 -10.99 -11.89
N GLY A 224 -11.30 -10.20 -12.43
CA GLY A 224 -11.03 -9.12 -13.38
C GLY A 224 -11.39 -9.51 -14.81
N THR A 225 -10.78 -8.85 -15.79
CA THR A 225 -10.91 -9.24 -17.20
C THR A 225 -9.82 -10.26 -17.53
N SER A 226 -10.20 -11.42 -18.03
CA SER A 226 -9.26 -12.52 -18.37
C SER A 226 -9.71 -13.29 -19.62
N SER A 227 -8.77 -13.98 -20.25
CA SER A 227 -9.05 -14.94 -21.31
C SER A 227 -8.14 -16.15 -21.15
N LEU A 228 -8.69 -17.34 -21.40
CA LEU A 228 -8.03 -18.64 -21.34
C LEU A 228 -8.36 -19.40 -22.63
N GLU A 229 -7.46 -20.27 -23.07
CA GLU A 229 -7.73 -21.25 -24.11
C GLU A 229 -7.57 -22.67 -23.53
N LEU A 230 -8.45 -23.56 -23.98
CA LEU A 230 -8.56 -24.95 -23.56
C LEU A 230 -8.71 -25.82 -24.81
N LEU A 231 -8.00 -26.93 -24.86
CA LEU A 231 -7.97 -27.80 -26.03
C LEU A 231 -8.75 -29.09 -25.76
N SER A 232 -9.38 -29.61 -26.81
CA SER A 232 -9.97 -30.96 -26.79
C SER A 232 -8.91 -32.04 -26.47
N PRO A 233 -9.27 -33.15 -25.82
CA PRO A 233 -8.37 -34.29 -25.68
C PRO A 233 -7.86 -34.78 -27.04
N ASN A 234 -6.62 -35.29 -27.05
CA ASN A 234 -5.79 -35.65 -28.21
C ASN A 234 -5.35 -34.51 -29.14
N TYR A 235 -5.84 -33.27 -28.98
CA TYR A 235 -5.48 -32.14 -29.85
C TYR A 235 -3.97 -32.04 -30.11
N PRO A 236 -3.51 -31.90 -31.37
CA PRO A 236 -4.29 -31.59 -32.57
C PRO A 236 -4.97 -32.79 -33.25
N ASP A 237 -4.77 -34.02 -32.77
CA ASP A 237 -5.44 -35.21 -33.28
C ASP A 237 -6.91 -35.28 -32.80
N SER A 238 -7.68 -36.24 -33.33
CA SER A 238 -9.10 -36.37 -33.02
C SER A 238 -9.38 -36.68 -31.55
N PHE A 239 -10.34 -35.97 -30.98
CA PHE A 239 -11.08 -36.39 -29.79
C PHE A 239 -11.64 -37.82 -29.99
N PRO A 240 -11.62 -38.70 -28.97
CA PRO A 240 -11.99 -40.12 -29.13
C PRO A 240 -13.44 -40.36 -29.56
N ASP A 241 -13.66 -41.56 -30.08
CA ASP A 241 -14.94 -42.04 -30.62
C ASP A 241 -16.00 -42.27 -29.55
N ASP A 242 -17.24 -41.84 -29.82
CA ASP A 242 -18.42 -41.95 -28.93
C ASP A 242 -18.20 -41.46 -27.48
N ASP A 243 -17.28 -40.51 -27.30
CA ASP A 243 -16.72 -40.14 -25.99
C ASP A 243 -17.17 -38.76 -25.48
N VAL A 244 -16.98 -38.51 -24.18
CA VAL A 244 -17.51 -37.34 -23.48
C VAL A 244 -16.46 -36.69 -22.58
N MET A 245 -16.25 -35.38 -22.78
CA MET A 245 -15.31 -34.54 -22.01
C MET A 245 -16.07 -33.44 -21.27
N GLN A 246 -15.64 -33.09 -20.05
CA GLN A 246 -16.29 -32.06 -19.24
C GLN A 246 -15.32 -31.01 -18.68
N TRP A 247 -15.77 -29.76 -18.67
CA TRP A 247 -15.13 -28.65 -17.98
C TRP A 247 -16.13 -27.99 -17.02
N TYR A 248 -15.79 -27.91 -15.73
CA TYR A 248 -16.53 -27.16 -14.73
C TYR A 248 -15.84 -25.81 -14.49
N PHE A 249 -16.56 -24.73 -14.73
CA PHE A 249 -16.06 -23.36 -14.60
C PHE A 249 -16.58 -22.74 -13.31
N GLN A 250 -15.65 -22.42 -12.40
CA GLN A 250 -15.93 -21.63 -11.21
C GLN A 250 -15.81 -20.15 -11.57
N VAL A 251 -16.90 -19.40 -11.48
CA VAL A 251 -17.00 -18.01 -11.96
C VAL A 251 -17.09 -17.06 -10.76
N PRO A 252 -16.10 -16.17 -10.53
CA PRO A 252 -16.14 -15.23 -9.42
C PRO A 252 -17.38 -14.33 -9.46
N GLU A 253 -17.90 -13.97 -8.28
CA GLU A 253 -19.05 -13.05 -8.14
C GLU A 253 -18.94 -11.83 -9.06
N LYS A 254 -20.06 -11.43 -9.66
CA LYS A 254 -20.17 -10.20 -10.48
C LYS A 254 -19.25 -10.20 -11.71
N HIS A 255 -18.97 -11.38 -12.27
CA HIS A 255 -18.35 -11.55 -13.60
C HIS A 255 -19.33 -12.23 -14.57
N ARG A 256 -19.16 -11.96 -15.86
CA ARG A 256 -19.76 -12.72 -16.97
C ARG A 256 -18.69 -13.58 -17.63
N THR A 257 -19.13 -14.60 -18.36
CA THR A 257 -18.27 -15.48 -19.15
C THR A 257 -18.85 -15.66 -20.53
N ALA A 258 -18.06 -15.37 -21.56
CA ALA A 258 -18.40 -15.61 -22.95
C ALA A 258 -17.43 -16.65 -23.54
N LEU A 259 -18.01 -17.61 -24.27
CA LEU A 259 -17.34 -18.81 -24.76
C LEU A 259 -17.29 -18.74 -26.29
N GLN A 260 -16.15 -19.10 -26.87
CA GLN A 260 -15.92 -19.07 -28.31
C GLN A 260 -15.17 -20.32 -28.73
N PHE A 261 -15.66 -21.03 -29.74
CA PHE A 261 -14.96 -22.14 -30.35
C PHE A 261 -14.15 -21.67 -31.56
N PHE A 262 -12.91 -22.17 -31.66
CA PHE A 262 -11.97 -21.91 -32.74
C PHE A 262 -11.41 -23.24 -33.27
N ASN A 263 -10.97 -23.25 -34.53
CA ASN A 263 -10.37 -24.41 -35.19
C ASN A 263 -11.24 -25.68 -35.04
N VAL A 264 -12.56 -25.55 -35.19
CA VAL A 264 -13.50 -26.67 -35.06
C VAL A 264 -13.48 -27.53 -36.33
N THR A 265 -13.36 -28.84 -36.17
CA THR A 265 -13.67 -29.82 -37.22
C THR A 265 -14.84 -30.69 -36.79
N THR A 266 -15.79 -30.94 -37.70
CA THR A 266 -16.96 -31.78 -37.47
C THR A 266 -16.77 -33.15 -38.13
N PRO A 267 -16.85 -34.27 -37.39
CA PRO A 267 -16.68 -35.59 -37.95
C PRO A 267 -17.90 -36.08 -38.73
N ARG A 268 -17.71 -37.17 -39.48
CA ARG A 268 -18.82 -37.91 -40.09
C ARG A 268 -19.35 -38.94 -39.09
N CYS A 269 -20.51 -38.66 -38.52
CA CYS A 269 -21.20 -39.56 -37.60
C CYS A 269 -21.91 -40.71 -38.34
N LEU A 270 -21.82 -41.92 -37.80
CA LEU A 270 -22.60 -43.12 -38.13
C LEU A 270 -23.85 -43.21 -37.23
N LYS A 271 -23.69 -42.92 -35.94
CA LYS A 271 -24.77 -42.79 -34.95
C LYS A 271 -24.45 -41.67 -33.96
N LYS A 272 -25.50 -41.11 -33.33
CA LYS A 272 -25.43 -39.93 -32.45
C LYS A 272 -24.92 -38.69 -33.20
N GLU A 273 -24.94 -37.53 -32.54
CA GLU A 273 -24.50 -36.26 -33.09
C GLU A 273 -23.50 -35.59 -32.15
N THR A 274 -22.54 -34.85 -32.71
CA THR A 274 -21.59 -34.06 -31.91
C THR A 274 -22.28 -32.85 -31.31
N ALA A 275 -22.33 -32.79 -29.97
CA ALA A 275 -23.11 -31.78 -29.26
C ALA A 275 -22.34 -31.17 -28.08
N VAL A 276 -22.73 -29.94 -27.74
CA VAL A 276 -22.23 -29.18 -26.59
C VAL A 276 -23.39 -28.95 -25.63
N GLU A 277 -23.24 -29.36 -24.37
CA GLU A 277 -24.26 -29.19 -23.34
C GLU A 277 -23.83 -28.21 -22.25
N TYR A 278 -24.72 -27.29 -21.93
CA TYR A 278 -24.57 -26.27 -20.91
C TYR A 278 -25.45 -26.59 -19.71
N HIS A 279 -24.81 -26.87 -18.57
CA HIS A 279 -25.49 -27.19 -17.31
C HIS A 279 -25.16 -26.12 -16.26
N SER A 280 -26.16 -25.34 -15.83
CA SER A 280 -26.01 -24.27 -14.83
C SER A 280 -26.98 -24.44 -13.67
N LYS A 281 -26.61 -24.01 -12.45
CA LYS A 281 -27.43 -24.22 -11.25
C LYS A 281 -28.78 -23.51 -11.37
N GLY A 282 -29.87 -24.27 -11.31
CA GLY A 282 -31.25 -23.73 -11.35
C GLY A 282 -31.81 -23.50 -12.76
N ARG A 283 -31.17 -24.00 -13.81
CA ARG A 283 -31.73 -24.05 -15.18
C ARG A 283 -31.68 -25.48 -15.73
N GLY A 284 -32.54 -25.78 -16.70
CA GLY A 284 -32.43 -27.02 -17.48
C GLY A 284 -31.15 -27.05 -18.31
N ALA A 285 -30.70 -28.26 -18.68
CA ALA A 285 -29.57 -28.43 -19.58
C ALA A 285 -29.92 -27.88 -20.97
N MET A 286 -29.04 -27.06 -21.54
CA MET A 286 -29.20 -26.52 -22.89
C MET A 286 -28.21 -27.24 -23.81
N VAL A 287 -28.72 -28.00 -24.78
CA VAL A 287 -27.94 -28.73 -25.78
C VAL A 287 -27.89 -27.90 -27.06
N LEU A 288 -26.71 -27.79 -27.68
CA LEU A 288 -26.47 -27.05 -28.91
C LEU A 288 -25.51 -27.81 -29.83
N SER A 289 -25.59 -27.52 -31.13
CA SER A 289 -24.58 -27.91 -32.10
C SER A 289 -23.29 -27.11 -31.91
N LEU A 290 -22.17 -27.66 -32.37
CA LEU A 290 -20.88 -26.97 -32.46
C LEU A 290 -20.94 -25.73 -33.38
N SER A 291 -21.87 -25.72 -34.34
CA SER A 291 -22.06 -24.63 -35.31
C SER A 291 -22.98 -23.51 -34.80
N ASP A 292 -23.67 -23.70 -33.67
CA ASP A 292 -24.65 -22.72 -33.17
C ASP A 292 -23.97 -21.51 -32.50
N THR A 293 -24.70 -20.40 -32.40
CA THR A 293 -24.29 -19.25 -31.59
C THR A 293 -24.29 -19.62 -30.11
N GLN A 294 -23.11 -19.76 -29.53
CA GLN A 294 -22.94 -20.23 -28.16
C GLN A 294 -23.44 -19.18 -27.13
N PRO A 295 -24.09 -19.61 -26.03
CA PRO A 295 -24.84 -18.72 -25.14
C PRO A 295 -23.95 -17.88 -24.22
N GLU A 296 -24.27 -16.59 -24.06
CA GLU A 296 -23.65 -15.75 -23.04
C GLU A 296 -24.01 -16.22 -21.62
N GLN A 297 -23.07 -16.85 -20.92
CA GLN A 297 -23.29 -17.34 -19.57
C GLN A 297 -23.28 -16.18 -18.56
N ASN A 298 -24.45 -15.96 -17.94
CA ASN A 298 -24.73 -14.84 -17.06
C ASN A 298 -24.62 -15.25 -15.59
N GLN A 299 -23.53 -14.82 -14.93
CA GLN A 299 -23.25 -14.88 -13.49
C GLN A 299 -23.52 -16.24 -12.80
N GLY A 300 -22.46 -17.04 -12.67
CA GLY A 300 -22.43 -18.22 -11.78
C GLY A 300 -21.65 -19.38 -12.39
N ASP A 301 -21.39 -20.38 -11.56
CA ASP A 301 -20.70 -21.62 -11.98
C ASP A 301 -21.55 -22.43 -12.97
N PHE A 302 -20.89 -22.99 -13.98
CA PHE A 302 -21.51 -23.85 -14.99
C PHE A 302 -20.59 -25.01 -15.41
N THR A 303 -21.20 -26.09 -15.92
CA THR A 303 -20.49 -27.20 -16.57
C THR A 303 -20.72 -27.14 -18.07
N LEU A 304 -19.65 -27.27 -18.83
CA LEU A 304 -19.64 -27.51 -20.27
C LEU A 304 -19.35 -28.99 -20.51
N THR A 305 -20.20 -29.68 -21.28
CA THR A 305 -19.97 -31.05 -21.72
C THR A 305 -19.82 -31.07 -23.24
N LEU A 306 -18.70 -31.59 -23.75
CA LEU A 306 -18.52 -31.90 -25.17
C LEU A 306 -18.77 -33.40 -25.36
N ARG A 307 -19.63 -33.74 -26.32
CA ARG A 307 -19.91 -35.12 -26.74
C ARG A 307 -19.43 -35.33 -28.18
N ASN A 308 -18.69 -36.41 -28.43
CA ASN A 308 -18.50 -36.91 -29.79
C ASN A 308 -19.68 -37.80 -30.20
N CYS A 309 -19.69 -38.21 -31.46
CA CYS A 309 -20.56 -39.24 -32.00
C CYS A 309 -19.77 -40.53 -32.29
N GLU A 310 -20.47 -41.59 -32.70
CA GLU A 310 -19.86 -42.79 -33.28
C GLU A 310 -19.42 -42.45 -34.71
N MET A 311 -18.11 -42.36 -34.96
CA MET A 311 -17.51 -41.81 -36.18
C MET A 311 -17.28 -42.87 -37.28
N ASP A 312 -17.25 -42.43 -38.54
CA ASP A 312 -16.84 -43.26 -39.69
C ASP A 312 -15.30 -43.44 -39.75
N ILE A 313 -14.72 -44.11 -38.75
CA ILE A 313 -13.27 -44.36 -38.63
C ILE A 313 -12.72 -45.17 -39.82
N ARG A 314 -13.57 -45.88 -40.56
CA ARG A 314 -13.19 -46.65 -41.76
C ARG A 314 -12.89 -45.75 -42.97
N SER A 315 -13.43 -44.53 -42.97
CA SER A 315 -13.15 -43.51 -43.98
C SER A 315 -11.90 -42.70 -43.61
N ALA A 316 -10.74 -43.08 -44.15
CA ALA A 316 -9.48 -42.36 -43.96
C ALA A 316 -9.46 -40.90 -44.49
N ALA A 317 -10.54 -40.46 -45.14
CA ALA A 317 -10.75 -39.09 -45.61
C ALA A 317 -11.71 -38.27 -44.71
N SER A 318 -12.32 -38.89 -43.68
CA SER A 318 -13.22 -38.20 -42.76
C SER A 318 -12.42 -37.52 -41.64
N PRO A 319 -12.56 -36.19 -41.44
CA PRO A 319 -11.90 -35.52 -40.32
C PRO A 319 -12.49 -35.99 -38.99
N GLY A 320 -11.68 -35.97 -37.94
CA GLY A 320 -12.14 -36.19 -36.57
C GLY A 320 -12.82 -34.97 -35.96
N LEU A 321 -13.28 -35.09 -34.71
CA LEU A 321 -13.69 -33.94 -33.90
C LEU A 321 -12.46 -33.34 -33.22
N LEU A 322 -12.14 -32.08 -33.52
CA LEU A 322 -11.19 -31.27 -32.76
C LEU A 322 -11.74 -29.86 -32.55
N LEU A 323 -11.38 -29.22 -31.43
CA LEU A 323 -11.67 -27.81 -31.17
C LEU A 323 -10.66 -27.18 -30.19
N ASN A 324 -10.53 -25.87 -30.28
CA ASN A 324 -10.01 -24.98 -29.24
C ASN A 324 -11.17 -24.16 -28.66
N LEU A 325 -11.35 -24.22 -27.35
CA LEU A 325 -12.31 -23.41 -26.60
C LEU A 325 -11.58 -22.20 -25.98
N ARG A 326 -11.90 -21.00 -26.44
CA ARG A 326 -11.56 -19.76 -25.73
C ARG A 326 -12.65 -19.42 -24.72
N VAL A 327 -12.24 -19.28 -23.46
CA VAL A 327 -13.09 -18.80 -22.36
C VAL A 327 -12.65 -17.39 -22.02
N SER A 328 -13.54 -16.42 -22.23
CA SER A 328 -13.33 -15.04 -21.84
C SER A 328 -14.18 -14.70 -20.63
N SER A 329 -13.65 -13.89 -19.71
CA SER A 329 -14.42 -13.34 -18.60
C SER A 329 -14.21 -11.84 -18.50
N SER A 330 -15.31 -11.13 -18.26
CA SER A 330 -15.35 -9.70 -18.01
C SER A 330 -16.08 -9.44 -16.71
N ARG A 331 -15.62 -8.42 -15.96
CA ARG A 331 -16.32 -7.97 -14.78
C ARG A 331 -17.64 -7.33 -15.21
N THR A 332 -18.77 -7.75 -14.63
CA THR A 332 -20.01 -6.97 -14.74
C THR A 332 -19.97 -5.80 -13.76
N GLY A 333 -19.14 -4.81 -14.10
CA GLY A 333 -19.21 -3.48 -13.51
C GLY A 333 -20.51 -2.81 -13.93
N LEU A 334 -21.54 -2.87 -13.07
CA LEU A 334 -22.64 -1.92 -13.16
C LEU A 334 -22.03 -0.50 -13.13
N PRO A 335 -22.35 0.38 -14.09
CA PRO A 335 -21.72 1.70 -14.16
C PRO A 335 -22.06 2.48 -12.90
N VAL A 336 -21.03 2.84 -12.13
CA VAL A 336 -21.20 3.54 -10.85
C VAL A 336 -21.54 4.99 -11.18
N SER A 337 -22.83 5.33 -11.10
CA SER A 337 -23.29 6.71 -11.22
C SER A 337 -23.06 7.48 -9.92
N CYS A 338 -22.54 8.69 -10.04
CA CYS A 338 -22.28 9.59 -8.93
C CYS A 338 -22.72 11.01 -9.31
N LYS A 339 -23.83 11.46 -8.72
CA LYS A 339 -24.40 12.79 -8.94
C LYS A 339 -23.68 13.78 -8.04
N VAL A 340 -22.91 14.68 -8.64
CA VAL A 340 -22.11 15.69 -7.94
C VAL A 340 -22.77 17.05 -8.18
N ASP A 341 -23.14 17.74 -7.10
CA ASP A 341 -23.72 19.09 -7.16
C ASP A 341 -22.83 20.11 -6.45
N LEU A 342 -22.01 20.82 -7.23
CA LEU A 342 -21.16 21.91 -6.74
C LEU A 342 -21.89 23.27 -6.75
N SER A 343 -23.15 23.34 -7.18
CA SER A 343 -23.88 24.61 -7.36
C SER A 343 -24.09 25.37 -6.03
N ARG A 344 -24.04 24.65 -4.89
CA ARG A 344 -24.07 25.22 -3.53
C ARG A 344 -22.68 25.61 -3.01
N MET A 345 -21.60 25.26 -3.71
CA MET A 345 -20.21 25.40 -3.29
C MET A 345 -19.50 26.46 -4.15
N GLY A 346 -20.04 27.68 -4.18
CA GLY A 346 -19.61 28.75 -5.09
C GLY A 346 -18.09 28.90 -5.24
N GLY A 347 -17.63 28.94 -6.50
CA GLY A 347 -16.21 29.07 -6.88
C GLY A 347 -15.38 27.78 -6.79
N LEU A 348 -15.96 26.62 -6.45
CA LEU A 348 -15.28 25.33 -6.41
C LEU A 348 -15.45 24.55 -7.72
N SER A 349 -14.33 24.12 -8.30
CA SER A 349 -14.27 23.13 -9.37
C SER A 349 -13.63 21.83 -8.89
N LEU A 350 -14.11 20.71 -9.41
CA LEU A 350 -13.56 19.37 -9.15
C LEU A 350 -12.98 18.85 -10.47
N HIS A 351 -11.72 18.44 -10.48
CA HIS A 351 -11.06 17.81 -11.63
C HIS A 351 -10.85 16.32 -11.36
N ILE A 352 -11.16 15.51 -12.37
CA ILE A 352 -11.12 14.05 -12.33
C ILE A 352 -10.38 13.58 -13.58
N GLU A 353 -9.24 12.92 -13.40
CA GLU A 353 -8.29 12.63 -14.49
C GLU A 353 -7.89 11.15 -14.50
N LYS A 354 -7.75 10.57 -15.70
CA LYS A 354 -7.36 9.16 -15.90
C LYS A 354 -5.83 9.01 -15.82
N LEU A 355 -5.32 8.43 -14.73
CA LEU A 355 -3.88 8.23 -14.50
C LEU A 355 -3.23 7.22 -15.44
N ARG A 356 -4.00 6.25 -15.94
CA ARG A 356 -3.52 5.19 -16.84
C ARG A 356 -4.33 5.22 -18.15
N PRO A 357 -3.94 5.98 -19.19
CA PRO A 357 -4.69 6.05 -20.45
C PRO A 357 -4.99 4.67 -21.06
N ALA A 358 -4.04 3.73 -20.96
CA ALA A 358 -4.17 2.35 -21.45
C ALA A 358 -5.06 1.43 -20.58
N SER A 359 -5.62 1.88 -19.45
CA SER A 359 -6.53 1.04 -18.66
C SER A 359 -7.95 1.00 -19.26
N VAL A 360 -8.67 -0.10 -19.02
CA VAL A 360 -10.04 -0.33 -19.53
C VAL A 360 -11.07 0.66 -18.95
N CYS A 361 -10.71 1.34 -17.85
CA CYS A 361 -11.51 2.38 -17.19
C CYS A 361 -12.11 3.40 -18.19
N GLN A 362 -13.45 3.47 -18.21
CA GLN A 362 -14.21 4.48 -18.91
C GLN A 362 -14.86 5.44 -17.90
N MET A 363 -14.62 6.74 -18.08
CA MET A 363 -15.27 7.80 -17.32
C MET A 363 -16.16 8.62 -18.24
N ARG A 364 -17.40 8.90 -17.84
CA ARG A 364 -18.33 9.74 -18.59
C ARG A 364 -18.96 10.80 -17.70
N VAL A 365 -19.14 12.00 -18.23
CA VAL A 365 -19.86 13.11 -17.59
C VAL A 365 -21.08 13.46 -18.43
N ASN A 366 -22.26 13.44 -17.82
CA ASN A 366 -23.55 13.62 -18.48
C ASN A 366 -23.66 12.70 -19.74
N SER A 367 -23.31 11.42 -19.54
CA SER A 367 -23.19 10.36 -20.57
C SER A 367 -22.08 10.53 -21.63
N VAL A 368 -21.35 11.65 -21.69
CA VAL A 368 -20.25 11.87 -22.64
C VAL A 368 -18.92 11.34 -22.10
N LEU A 369 -18.28 10.42 -22.83
CA LEU A 369 -16.96 9.85 -22.51
C LEU A 369 -15.88 10.96 -22.50
N LYS A 370 -15.08 11.03 -21.43
CA LYS A 370 -13.92 11.94 -21.31
C LYS A 370 -12.84 11.36 -20.40
N GLU A 371 -11.58 11.54 -20.77
CA GLU A 371 -10.44 11.13 -19.92
C GLU A 371 -10.15 12.14 -18.80
N ASN A 372 -10.35 13.43 -19.06
CA ASN A 372 -10.29 14.49 -18.06
C ASN A 372 -11.66 15.18 -17.95
N ILE A 373 -12.21 15.22 -16.74
CA ILE A 373 -13.53 15.77 -16.42
C ILE A 373 -13.36 16.90 -15.41
N THR A 374 -13.81 18.10 -15.79
CA THR A 374 -13.98 19.23 -14.87
C THR A 374 -15.46 19.41 -14.55
N VAL A 375 -15.81 19.36 -13.28
CA VAL A 375 -17.15 19.64 -12.75
C VAL A 375 -17.14 21.02 -12.09
N THR A 376 -18.08 21.89 -12.46
CA THR A 376 -18.29 23.23 -11.87
C THR A 376 -19.70 23.43 -11.32
N SER A 377 -20.64 22.57 -11.71
CA SER A 377 -22.07 22.62 -11.36
C SER A 377 -22.65 21.20 -11.35
N LYS A 378 -23.95 21.07 -11.08
CA LYS A 378 -24.66 19.78 -11.05
C LYS A 378 -24.39 18.91 -12.29
N SER A 379 -23.69 17.80 -12.09
CA SER A 379 -23.28 16.87 -13.15
C SER A 379 -23.47 15.42 -12.71
N GLU A 380 -23.81 14.54 -13.66
CA GLU A 380 -23.88 13.09 -13.45
C GLU A 380 -22.62 12.43 -14.00
N LEU A 381 -21.77 11.95 -13.09
CA LEU A 381 -20.59 11.16 -13.43
C LEU A 381 -20.98 9.69 -13.52
N THR A 382 -20.39 8.95 -14.44
CA THR A 382 -20.45 7.48 -14.47
C THR A 382 -19.06 6.90 -14.68
N PHE A 383 -18.73 5.88 -13.89
CA PHE A 383 -17.47 5.16 -13.95
C PHE A 383 -17.74 3.69 -14.28
N GLN A 384 -17.06 3.17 -15.28
CA GLN A 384 -17.16 1.79 -15.71
C GLN A 384 -15.75 1.17 -15.78
N ASP A 385 -15.58 0.03 -15.12
CA ASP A 385 -14.33 -0.76 -15.07
C ASP A 385 -13.07 0.01 -14.61
N CYS A 386 -13.27 1.02 -13.76
CA CYS A 386 -12.22 1.82 -13.11
C CYS A 386 -11.89 1.30 -11.70
N LEU A 387 -10.61 1.20 -11.37
CA LEU A 387 -10.12 1.06 -10.00
C LEU A 387 -9.85 2.43 -9.36
N PRO A 388 -9.81 2.56 -8.02
CA PRO A 388 -9.42 3.80 -7.34
C PRO A 388 -8.01 4.30 -7.70
N GLU A 389 -7.16 3.43 -8.25
CA GLU A 389 -5.81 3.73 -8.75
C GLU A 389 -5.78 4.29 -10.18
N ASP A 390 -6.86 4.10 -10.97
CA ASP A 390 -6.91 4.59 -12.36
C ASP A 390 -7.30 6.06 -12.45
N VAL A 391 -7.81 6.64 -11.36
CA VAL A 391 -8.51 7.93 -11.35
C VAL A 391 -7.95 8.83 -10.24
N GLN A 392 -7.40 9.99 -10.60
CA GLN A 392 -7.07 11.03 -9.63
C GLN A 392 -8.22 12.03 -9.51
N VAL A 393 -8.55 12.42 -8.27
CA VAL A 393 -9.51 13.48 -7.96
C VAL A 393 -8.79 14.63 -7.24
N THR A 394 -8.89 15.84 -7.80
CA THR A 394 -8.38 17.09 -7.20
C THR A 394 -9.49 18.15 -7.16
N ALA A 395 -9.37 19.13 -6.27
CA ALA A 395 -10.31 20.25 -6.22
C ALA A 395 -9.58 21.60 -6.27
N THR A 396 -10.15 22.55 -7.00
CA THR A 396 -9.64 23.92 -7.18
C THR A 396 -10.69 24.93 -6.77
N LYS A 397 -10.30 25.99 -6.06
CA LYS A 397 -11.23 27.08 -5.72
C LYS A 397 -10.56 28.44 -5.84
N THR A 398 -11.16 29.34 -6.61
CA THR A 398 -10.73 30.74 -6.70
C THR A 398 -11.41 31.58 -5.64
N ILE A 399 -10.65 32.50 -5.04
CA ILE A 399 -11.12 33.54 -4.12
C ILE A 399 -10.46 34.85 -4.55
N GLU A 400 -11.26 35.83 -4.95
CA GLU A 400 -10.81 37.09 -5.55
C GLU A 400 -11.72 38.27 -5.15
N CYS A 401 -11.19 39.50 -5.15
CA CYS A 401 -11.94 40.73 -4.93
C CYS A 401 -11.65 41.76 -6.04
N SER A 402 -12.64 42.57 -6.39
CA SER A 402 -12.49 43.78 -7.23
C SER A 402 -11.71 44.89 -6.51
N ALA A 403 -12.19 45.33 -5.34
CA ALA A 403 -11.53 46.32 -4.51
C ALA A 403 -11.41 45.86 -3.05
N LEU A 404 -10.48 46.49 -2.31
CA LEU A 404 -10.18 46.15 -0.91
C LEU A 404 -11.34 46.45 0.05
N LYS A 405 -12.28 47.32 -0.35
CA LYS A 405 -13.54 47.60 0.36
C LYS A 405 -14.61 46.52 0.14
N ASP A 406 -14.53 45.79 -0.97
CA ASP A 406 -15.48 44.75 -1.38
C ASP A 406 -15.11 43.39 -0.78
N CYS A 407 -13.84 43.20 -0.41
CA CYS A 407 -13.37 42.03 0.30
C CYS A 407 -14.11 41.82 1.63
N LEU A 408 -14.38 40.57 1.95
CA LEU A 408 -14.90 40.16 3.26
C LEU A 408 -13.96 40.64 4.38
N LYS A 409 -14.51 41.35 5.37
CA LYS A 409 -13.81 41.67 6.63
C LYS A 409 -13.54 40.42 7.48
N THR A 410 -14.23 39.33 7.19
CA THR A 410 -14.06 38.00 7.80
C THR A 410 -13.09 37.13 6.98
N PRO A 411 -12.38 36.18 7.62
CA PRO A 411 -11.43 35.33 6.91
C PRO A 411 -12.10 34.45 5.84
N ALA A 412 -11.45 34.36 4.68
CA ALA A 412 -11.71 33.28 3.73
C ALA A 412 -11.15 31.97 4.31
N ARG A 413 -12.05 31.13 4.83
CA ARG A 413 -11.71 29.84 5.44
C ARG A 413 -11.34 28.80 4.37
N LEU A 414 -10.11 28.32 4.41
CA LEU A 414 -9.60 27.31 3.49
C LEU A 414 -9.90 25.92 4.07
N SER A 415 -11.04 25.37 3.66
CA SER A 415 -11.62 24.11 4.15
C SER A 415 -11.65 23.02 3.09
N VAL A 416 -11.38 21.77 3.48
CA VAL A 416 -11.48 20.61 2.58
C VAL A 416 -12.96 20.37 2.25
N PRO A 417 -13.36 20.28 0.96
CA PRO A 417 -14.76 20.06 0.61
C PRO A 417 -15.18 18.62 0.95
N VAL A 418 -16.34 18.48 1.58
CA VAL A 418 -16.98 17.17 1.79
C VAL A 418 -17.57 16.71 0.47
N LEU A 419 -16.92 15.74 -0.17
CA LEU A 419 -17.37 15.15 -1.44
C LEU A 419 -18.28 13.94 -1.20
N PRO A 420 -19.23 13.65 -2.11
CA PRO A 420 -20.15 12.52 -1.94
C PRO A 420 -19.39 11.17 -1.97
N PRO A 421 -19.83 10.17 -1.18
CA PRO A 421 -19.11 8.91 -1.00
C PRO A 421 -19.04 8.05 -2.27
N CYS A 422 -19.87 8.32 -3.28
CA CYS A 422 -19.91 7.60 -4.56
C CYS A 422 -18.70 7.85 -5.49
N LEU A 423 -17.81 8.80 -5.18
CA LEU A 423 -16.56 8.97 -5.92
C LEU A 423 -15.60 7.81 -5.59
N LEU A 424 -15.18 7.06 -6.62
CA LEU A 424 -14.31 5.90 -6.50
C LEU A 424 -12.98 6.21 -5.80
N ALA A 425 -12.36 7.34 -6.16
CA ALA A 425 -11.11 7.79 -5.58
C ALA A 425 -11.35 8.81 -4.43
N PRO A 426 -10.46 8.86 -3.44
CA PRO A 426 -10.44 9.96 -2.48
C PRO A 426 -9.90 11.25 -3.10
N LEU A 427 -10.23 12.38 -2.48
CA LEU A 427 -9.65 13.67 -2.80
C LEU A 427 -8.15 13.66 -2.44
N SER A 428 -7.29 13.81 -3.45
CA SER A 428 -5.83 13.72 -3.32
C SER A 428 -5.18 15.05 -2.90
N SER A 429 -5.65 16.16 -3.48
CA SER A 429 -5.20 17.51 -3.16
C SER A 429 -6.30 18.56 -3.37
N VAL A 430 -6.19 19.67 -2.63
CA VAL A 430 -7.04 20.85 -2.79
C VAL A 430 -6.17 22.07 -2.99
N THR A 431 -6.47 22.89 -4.00
CA THR A 431 -5.76 24.14 -4.29
C THR A 431 -6.72 25.33 -4.19
N TRP A 432 -6.38 26.31 -3.36
CA TRP A 432 -7.06 27.61 -3.33
C TRP A 432 -6.20 28.65 -4.05
N THR A 433 -6.77 29.30 -5.06
CA THR A 433 -6.16 30.41 -5.80
C THR A 433 -6.63 31.72 -5.20
N LEU A 434 -5.71 32.50 -4.64
CA LEU A 434 -5.98 33.70 -3.87
C LEU A 434 -5.47 34.92 -4.66
N ARG A 435 -6.41 35.72 -5.17
CA ARG A 435 -6.12 36.91 -5.98
C ARG A 435 -6.51 38.18 -5.20
N PRO A 436 -5.55 38.87 -4.57
CA PRO A 436 -5.82 40.19 -4.00
C PRO A 436 -6.16 41.20 -5.12
N PRO A 437 -6.83 42.32 -4.80
CA PRO A 437 -6.98 43.44 -5.72
C PRO A 437 -5.60 44.04 -6.08
N GLN A 438 -5.54 44.95 -7.06
CA GLN A 438 -4.27 45.57 -7.47
C GLN A 438 -3.51 46.18 -6.27
N HIS A 439 -2.25 45.77 -6.10
CA HIS A 439 -1.38 46.10 -4.96
C HIS A 439 -1.87 45.65 -3.57
N GLY A 440 -2.84 44.75 -3.49
CA GLY A 440 -3.23 44.10 -2.24
C GLY A 440 -2.26 42.99 -1.81
N THR A 441 -2.31 42.67 -0.52
CA THR A 441 -1.50 41.65 0.13
C THR A 441 -2.40 40.52 0.62
N VAL A 442 -2.01 39.26 0.41
CA VAL A 442 -2.69 38.12 1.04
C VAL A 442 -1.99 37.76 2.34
N GLU A 443 -2.74 37.70 3.43
CA GLU A 443 -2.29 37.26 4.75
C GLU A 443 -2.85 35.87 5.07
N LEU A 444 -1.99 34.95 5.48
CA LEU A 444 -2.30 33.58 5.88
C LEU A 444 -2.02 33.35 7.36
N THR A 445 -2.95 32.65 8.01
CA THR A 445 -2.80 32.08 9.36
C THR A 445 -3.29 30.63 9.36
N SER A 446 -2.95 29.84 10.39
CA SER A 446 -3.54 28.52 10.62
C SER A 446 -4.19 28.43 12.00
N PRO A 447 -5.47 27.98 12.10
CA PRO A 447 -6.15 27.80 13.38
C PRO A 447 -5.59 26.63 14.21
N PHE A 448 -4.64 25.85 13.70
CA PHE A 448 -3.99 24.75 14.42
C PHE A 448 -2.63 25.13 15.03
N GLY A 449 -2.35 26.43 15.12
CA GLY A 449 -1.10 26.97 15.64
C GLY A 449 -0.08 27.30 14.55
N PRO A 450 1.11 27.77 14.93
CA PRO A 450 2.08 28.33 13.98
C PRO A 450 2.61 27.28 13.00
N LEU A 451 3.00 27.75 11.81
CA LEU A 451 3.60 26.96 10.75
C LEU A 451 5.09 26.69 11.01
N LYS A 452 5.57 25.59 10.42
CA LYS A 452 6.96 25.14 10.31
C LYS A 452 7.26 24.96 8.82
N GLN A 453 8.43 25.41 8.36
CA GLN A 453 8.90 25.19 6.99
C GLN A 453 9.57 23.80 6.90
N SER A 454 9.31 23.06 5.84
CA SER A 454 9.89 21.72 5.63
C SER A 454 11.30 21.86 5.03
N LEU A 455 12.32 21.60 5.84
CA LEU A 455 13.73 21.82 5.49
C LEU A 455 14.60 20.58 5.84
N PRO A 456 15.80 20.43 5.25
CA PRO A 456 16.77 19.43 5.69
C PRO A 456 17.02 19.53 7.20
N GLY A 457 16.98 18.40 7.92
CA GLY A 457 17.05 18.36 9.38
C GLY A 457 15.80 18.83 10.14
N GLN A 458 14.82 19.45 9.47
CA GLN A 458 13.54 19.85 10.04
C GLN A 458 12.35 19.46 9.14
N GLN A 459 12.31 18.21 8.68
CA GLN A 459 11.20 17.67 7.90
C GLN A 459 9.85 17.74 8.64
N CYS A 460 8.77 17.68 7.87
CA CYS A 460 7.39 17.60 8.36
C CYS A 460 6.97 16.15 8.57
N ASN A 461 6.78 15.74 9.83
CA ASN A 461 6.34 14.38 10.18
C ASN A 461 4.80 14.23 10.17
N ASN A 462 4.06 15.31 9.93
CA ASN A 462 2.60 15.33 9.94
C ASN A 462 2.03 14.88 8.58
N SER A 463 0.82 14.31 8.60
CA SER A 463 0.14 13.77 7.43
C SER A 463 -0.26 14.81 6.36
N ILE A 464 -0.14 16.11 6.64
CA ILE A 464 -0.57 17.22 5.78
C ILE A 464 0.63 18.10 5.44
N ILE A 465 0.79 18.42 4.16
CA ILE A 465 1.76 19.42 3.68
C ILE A 465 0.99 20.54 2.96
N PHE A 466 1.28 21.79 3.36
CA PHE A 466 0.84 23.00 2.69
C PHE A 466 1.95 23.47 1.73
N LYS A 467 1.68 23.47 0.43
CA LYS A 467 2.55 24.09 -0.57
C LYS A 467 2.03 25.50 -0.87
N LEU A 468 2.89 26.51 -0.70
CA LEU A 468 2.61 27.88 -1.14
C LEU A 468 3.34 28.13 -2.46
N SER A 469 2.67 28.67 -3.48
CA SER A 469 3.27 28.99 -4.78
C SER A 469 2.76 30.32 -5.34
N GLU A 470 3.58 31.04 -6.09
CA GLU A 470 3.18 32.22 -6.86
C GLU A 470 2.34 31.85 -8.11
N ASP A 471 1.65 32.82 -8.71
CA ASP A 471 0.78 32.65 -9.89
C ASP A 471 1.45 31.92 -11.08
N HIS A 472 2.78 32.08 -11.23
CA HIS A 472 3.59 31.42 -12.26
C HIS A 472 4.09 30.01 -11.84
N GLY A 473 3.49 29.38 -10.83
CA GLY A 473 3.88 28.06 -10.30
C GLY A 473 5.17 28.05 -9.46
N THR A 474 5.89 29.17 -9.37
CA THR A 474 7.10 29.32 -8.55
C THR A 474 6.79 28.99 -7.10
N THR A 475 7.41 27.94 -6.56
CA THR A 475 7.08 27.45 -5.20
C THR A 475 7.75 28.32 -4.15
N ILE A 476 6.96 28.97 -3.29
CA ILE A 476 7.45 29.81 -2.19
C ILE A 476 8.03 28.93 -1.08
N GLY A 477 7.37 27.81 -0.77
CA GLY A 477 7.86 26.80 0.16
C GLY A 477 6.82 25.75 0.55
N HIS A 478 7.27 24.73 1.26
CA HIS A 478 6.43 23.69 1.86
C HIS A 478 6.37 23.88 3.38
N PHE A 479 5.17 23.77 3.96
CA PHE A 479 4.91 24.04 5.36
C PHE A 479 4.01 22.97 6.01
N CYS A 480 4.09 22.86 7.34
CA CYS A 480 3.21 22.05 8.18
C CYS A 480 3.01 22.73 9.54
N THR A 481 2.19 22.16 10.41
CA THR A 481 2.09 22.54 11.84
C THR A 481 2.61 21.39 12.72
N PRO A 482 3.01 21.63 13.99
CA PRO A 482 3.24 22.92 14.62
C PRO A 482 4.68 23.43 14.39
N GLY A 483 4.87 24.75 14.49
CA GLY A 483 6.16 25.43 14.36
C GLY A 483 6.23 26.76 15.11
N ALA A 484 6.80 27.78 14.45
CA ALA A 484 7.05 29.11 15.02
C ALA A 484 6.58 30.28 14.13
N ILE A 485 6.26 30.05 12.86
CA ILE A 485 5.78 31.08 11.92
C ILE A 485 4.28 31.27 12.17
N GLN A 486 3.90 32.33 12.89
CA GLN A 486 2.51 32.60 13.25
C GLN A 486 1.68 33.06 12.04
N LYS A 487 2.31 33.79 11.12
CA LYS A 487 1.63 34.51 10.04
C LYS A 487 2.53 34.63 8.81
N VAL A 488 1.94 34.57 7.63
CA VAL A 488 2.63 34.80 6.35
C VAL A 488 1.88 35.86 5.56
N GLN A 489 2.56 36.84 4.98
CA GLN A 489 1.99 37.86 4.09
C GLN A 489 2.73 37.85 2.75
N ILE A 490 1.98 37.89 1.65
CA ILE A 490 2.49 37.74 0.28
C ILE A 490 1.83 38.81 -0.60
N HIS A 491 2.62 39.68 -1.22
CA HIS A 491 2.16 40.79 -2.06
C HIS A 491 2.14 40.39 -3.55
N THR A 492 1.32 39.37 -3.87
CA THR A 492 1.06 38.91 -5.24
C THR A 492 -0.08 37.86 -5.24
N ASN A 493 -0.62 37.54 -6.41
CA ASN A 493 -1.46 36.35 -6.61
C ASN A 493 -0.68 35.10 -6.20
N MET A 494 -1.31 34.23 -5.41
CA MET A 494 -0.69 32.99 -4.95
C MET A 494 -1.68 31.85 -4.79
N THR A 495 -1.16 30.64 -4.80
CA THR A 495 -1.88 29.39 -4.65
C THR A 495 -1.45 28.69 -3.36
N VAL A 496 -2.44 28.19 -2.63
CA VAL A 496 -2.27 27.34 -1.44
C VAL A 496 -2.74 25.94 -1.83
N THR A 497 -1.83 24.97 -1.93
CA THR A 497 -2.18 23.57 -2.19
C THR A 497 -1.98 22.73 -0.93
N VAL A 498 -3.01 22.00 -0.51
CA VAL A 498 -2.94 20.97 0.53
C VAL A 498 -2.90 19.60 -0.11
N SER A 499 -1.98 18.75 0.35
CA SER A 499 -1.87 17.35 -0.04
C SER A 499 -1.52 16.45 1.15
N GLY A 500 -1.87 15.17 1.06
CA GLY A 500 -1.52 14.16 2.04
C GLY A 500 -0.12 13.59 1.82
N MET A 501 0.68 13.48 2.88
CA MET A 501 2.04 12.95 2.83
C MET A 501 2.04 11.49 2.34
N GLY A 502 2.82 11.21 1.29
CA GLY A 502 2.92 9.88 0.68
C GLY A 502 1.68 9.45 -0.12
N GLY A 503 0.96 10.40 -0.74
CA GLY A 503 -0.22 10.12 -1.57
C GLY A 503 -1.47 9.75 -0.78
N LYS A 504 -1.47 9.93 0.55
CA LYS A 504 -2.57 9.54 1.43
C LYS A 504 -3.80 10.44 1.24
N SER A 505 -4.97 9.81 1.23
CA SER A 505 -6.29 10.42 1.15
C SER A 505 -6.53 11.58 2.13
N LEU A 506 -7.09 12.69 1.66
CA LEU A 506 -7.55 13.79 2.53
C LEU A 506 -8.86 13.46 3.30
N ARG A 507 -9.52 12.31 3.05
CA ARG A 507 -10.76 11.92 3.75
C ARG A 507 -10.58 11.68 5.26
N ALA A 508 -9.35 11.55 5.76
CA ALA A 508 -9.04 11.27 7.17
C ALA A 508 -8.95 12.53 8.07
N LEU A 509 -9.31 13.71 7.55
CA LEU A 509 -9.12 14.98 8.26
C LEU A 509 -10.32 15.33 9.16
N SER A 510 -10.14 15.12 10.47
CA SER A 510 -11.15 15.36 11.50
C SER A 510 -11.47 16.83 11.82
N LYS A 511 -11.00 17.79 11.00
CA LYS A 511 -11.13 19.23 11.26
C LYS A 511 -11.46 19.99 9.96
N PRO A 512 -12.46 20.90 9.95
CA PRO A 512 -12.98 21.47 8.71
C PRO A 512 -12.11 22.56 8.06
N VAL A 513 -11.50 23.46 8.85
CA VAL A 513 -10.75 24.63 8.36
C VAL A 513 -9.26 24.43 8.60
N LEU A 514 -8.44 24.43 7.54
CA LEU A 514 -7.00 24.16 7.64
C LEU A 514 -6.16 25.44 7.77
N MET A 515 -6.58 26.51 7.09
CA MET A 515 -5.97 27.84 7.11
C MET A 515 -7.06 28.91 6.97
N GLU A 516 -6.74 30.13 7.38
CA GLU A 516 -7.57 31.31 7.15
C GLU A 516 -6.77 32.34 6.36
N ALA A 517 -7.38 32.84 5.27
CA ALA A 517 -6.81 33.83 4.38
C ALA A 517 -7.55 35.17 4.49
N PHE A 518 -6.80 36.27 4.56
CA PHE A 518 -7.32 37.64 4.55
C PHE A 518 -6.66 38.44 3.42
N PHE A 519 -7.39 39.38 2.84
CA PHE A 519 -6.79 40.40 1.97
C PHE A 519 -6.57 41.68 2.76
N LYS A 520 -5.40 42.29 2.61
CA LYS A 520 -4.96 43.50 3.31
C LYS A 520 -4.28 44.47 2.38
N GLU A 521 -4.08 45.68 2.88
CA GLU A 521 -3.39 46.78 2.19
C GLU A 521 -1.96 46.42 1.77
N ARG A 522 -1.40 47.26 0.90
CA ARG A 522 -0.08 47.08 0.27
C ARG A 522 1.04 47.04 1.32
N ILE A 523 1.88 46.02 1.26
CA ILE A 523 3.18 45.99 1.96
C ILE A 523 4.34 46.40 1.02
N SER A 524 5.44 46.89 1.59
CA SER A 524 6.65 47.26 0.85
C SER A 524 7.43 46.04 0.35
N GLU A 525 7.49 44.98 1.14
CA GLU A 525 8.21 43.74 0.84
C GLU A 525 7.37 42.80 -0.03
N ARG A 526 8.02 41.87 -0.76
CA ARG A 526 7.28 40.84 -1.51
C ARG A 526 6.68 39.78 -0.58
N TYR A 527 7.40 39.45 0.49
CA TYR A 527 7.02 38.45 1.49
C TYR A 527 7.33 38.95 2.92
N ILE A 528 6.40 38.77 3.86
CA ILE A 528 6.64 39.00 5.30
C ILE A 528 6.21 37.78 6.10
N PHE A 529 7.05 37.33 7.03
CA PHE A 529 6.78 36.22 7.93
C PHE A 529 6.84 36.71 9.39
N THR A 530 5.76 36.54 10.15
CA THR A 530 5.78 36.82 11.60
C THR A 530 6.20 35.55 12.34
N VAL A 531 7.30 35.60 13.08
CA VAL A 531 7.91 34.44 13.75
C VAL A 531 8.00 34.69 15.25
N SER A 532 7.48 33.75 16.03
CA SER A 532 7.61 33.74 17.49
C SER A 532 8.35 32.46 17.92
N PRO A 533 9.70 32.47 17.96
CA PRO A 533 10.50 31.34 18.43
C PRO A 533 10.16 30.96 19.88
N LYS A 534 10.36 29.69 20.22
CA LYS A 534 10.19 29.16 21.58
C LYS A 534 11.54 28.89 22.23
N ARG A 535 11.57 28.97 23.56
CA ARG A 535 12.76 28.62 24.35
C ARG A 535 13.18 27.17 24.06
N ASP A 536 14.49 26.93 24.10
CA ASP A 536 15.12 25.61 23.96
C ASP A 536 14.78 24.85 22.63
N THR A 537 14.15 25.52 21.66
CA THR A 537 13.75 24.95 20.35
C THR A 537 14.35 25.78 19.19
N PRO A 538 15.33 25.26 18.43
CA PRO A 538 15.91 25.99 17.31
C PRO A 538 14.91 26.11 16.14
N VAL A 539 14.70 27.34 15.65
CA VAL A 539 13.87 27.61 14.47
C VAL A 539 14.76 27.75 13.25
N LEU A 540 14.51 26.97 12.19
CA LEU A 540 15.12 27.21 10.88
C LEU A 540 14.14 28.00 10.01
N LEU A 541 14.64 29.09 9.41
CA LEU A 541 13.94 29.93 8.45
C LEU A 541 14.74 29.92 7.15
N ALA A 542 14.15 29.44 6.07
CA ALA A 542 14.75 29.48 4.74
C ALA A 542 14.09 30.54 3.87
N THR A 543 14.89 31.21 3.04
CA THR A 543 14.43 32.13 2.01
C THR A 543 13.35 31.51 1.10
N PRO A 544 12.34 32.30 0.67
CA PRO A 544 11.37 31.87 -0.33
C PRO A 544 12.04 31.25 -1.57
N GLY A 545 11.46 30.16 -2.09
CA GLY A 545 12.02 29.44 -3.23
C GLY A 545 13.03 28.35 -2.89
N TRP A 546 13.38 28.12 -1.62
CA TRP A 546 14.28 27.03 -1.21
C TRP A 546 13.81 25.66 -1.74
N PRO A 547 14.69 24.81 -2.34
CA PRO A 547 16.15 24.97 -2.46
C PRO A 547 16.61 25.68 -3.74
N VAL A 548 15.71 26.07 -4.65
CA VAL A 548 16.05 26.72 -5.93
C VAL A 548 16.57 28.15 -5.72
N GLY A 549 16.04 28.86 -4.73
CA GLY A 549 16.46 30.21 -4.35
C GLY A 549 15.40 31.29 -4.62
N MET A 550 15.70 32.50 -4.16
CA MET A 550 14.80 33.66 -4.29
C MET A 550 14.70 34.13 -5.73
N LYS A 551 13.49 34.57 -6.12
CA LYS A 551 13.25 35.25 -7.40
C LYS A 551 14.10 36.54 -7.49
N SER A 552 14.60 36.88 -8.66
CA SER A 552 15.38 38.12 -8.89
C SER A 552 14.63 39.35 -8.41
N TYR A 553 15.35 40.31 -7.81
CA TYR A 553 14.80 41.54 -7.21
C TYR A 553 13.73 41.34 -6.11
N SER A 554 13.50 40.13 -5.61
CA SER A 554 12.52 39.90 -4.52
C SER A 554 13.08 40.25 -3.14
N THR A 555 12.17 40.61 -2.23
CA THR A 555 12.47 41.00 -0.84
C THR A 555 11.65 40.17 0.13
N VAL A 556 12.26 39.80 1.26
CA VAL A 556 11.62 39.08 2.35
C VAL A 556 11.98 39.72 3.70
N SER A 557 10.99 39.82 4.59
CA SER A 557 11.20 40.20 5.99
C SER A 557 10.69 39.11 6.93
N TRP A 558 11.48 38.77 7.94
CA TRP A 558 11.00 38.04 9.12
C TRP A 558 10.90 39.01 10.29
N ILE A 559 9.67 39.21 10.78
CA ILE A 559 9.40 39.97 12.02
C ILE A 559 9.51 38.98 13.17
N VAL A 560 10.59 39.05 13.94
CA VAL A 560 10.91 38.08 15.00
C VAL A 560 10.57 38.67 16.37
N SER A 561 9.60 38.05 17.04
CA SER A 561 9.17 38.39 18.40
C SER A 561 10.00 37.61 19.43
N VAL A 562 10.82 38.32 20.21
CA VAL A 562 11.70 37.76 21.24
C VAL A 562 11.05 37.96 22.61
N PRO A 563 10.84 36.89 23.41
CA PRO A 563 10.28 37.01 24.75
C PRO A 563 11.10 37.93 25.67
N PRO A 564 10.47 38.64 26.63
CA PRO A 564 11.21 39.49 27.57
C PRO A 564 12.18 38.65 28.42
N ARG A 565 13.34 39.24 28.73
CA ARG A 565 14.48 38.58 29.41
C ARG A 565 15.12 37.44 28.60
N MET A 566 15.00 37.48 27.28
CA MET A 566 15.73 36.61 26.34
C MET A 566 16.49 37.42 25.29
N GLU A 567 17.56 36.83 24.78
CA GLU A 567 18.36 37.30 23.65
C GLU A 567 18.30 36.26 22.52
N ALA A 568 18.28 36.73 21.27
CA ALA A 568 18.17 35.87 20.10
C ALA A 568 19.52 35.73 19.41
N HIS A 569 19.98 34.50 19.28
CA HIS A 569 21.20 34.15 18.56
C HIS A 569 20.82 33.66 17.15
N LEU A 570 21.31 34.36 16.13
CA LEU A 570 21.13 34.04 14.72
C LEU A 570 22.42 33.43 14.17
N MET A 571 22.31 32.33 13.44
CA MET A 571 23.43 31.70 12.71
C MET A 571 22.99 31.39 11.27
N PHE A 572 23.82 31.68 10.27
CA PHE A 572 23.56 31.31 8.89
C PHE A 572 24.00 29.85 8.65
N ALA A 573 23.08 28.90 8.81
CA ALA A 573 23.32 27.48 8.62
C ALA A 573 23.53 27.09 7.14
N ASN A 574 23.04 27.93 6.22
CA ASN A 574 23.41 27.93 4.82
C ASN A 574 23.36 29.37 4.30
N LEU A 575 24.34 29.80 3.52
CA LEU A 575 24.41 31.12 2.89
C LEU A 575 25.11 30.99 1.53
N SER A 576 24.34 31.09 0.45
CA SER A 576 24.88 31.22 -0.90
C SER A 576 25.48 32.60 -1.15
N ARG A 577 26.47 32.71 -2.04
CA ARG A 577 26.96 33.99 -2.59
C ARG A 577 26.83 33.95 -4.12
N PRO A 578 25.72 34.44 -4.71
CA PRO A 578 25.56 34.50 -6.16
C PRO A 578 26.47 35.59 -6.76
N LYS A 579 26.84 35.45 -8.04
CA LYS A 579 27.43 36.59 -8.78
C LYS A 579 26.29 37.44 -9.32
N CYS A 580 26.17 38.68 -8.83
CA CYS A 580 25.13 39.61 -9.27
C CYS A 580 25.57 40.42 -10.52
N SER A 581 24.66 40.56 -11.49
CA SER A 581 24.86 41.43 -12.67
C SER A 581 24.26 42.83 -12.50
N ASN A 582 23.22 42.97 -11.66
CA ASN A 582 22.56 44.24 -11.37
C ASN A 582 21.98 44.23 -9.95
N ARG A 583 22.24 45.31 -9.20
CA ARG A 583 22.10 45.42 -7.73
C ARG A 583 22.92 44.37 -6.99
N HIS A 584 22.90 44.48 -5.66
CA HIS A 584 23.50 43.53 -4.74
C HIS A 584 22.41 42.82 -3.95
N THR A 585 22.73 41.65 -3.43
CA THR A 585 21.98 41.06 -2.32
C THR A 585 22.26 41.87 -1.04
N ASN A 586 21.39 41.74 -0.05
CA ASN A 586 21.67 42.25 1.29
C ASN A 586 20.98 41.38 2.34
N ILE A 587 21.62 41.21 3.49
CA ILE A 587 21.08 40.63 4.72
C ILE A 587 21.22 41.67 5.84
N ARG A 588 20.09 42.22 6.28
CA ARG A 588 19.99 43.31 7.27
C ARG A 588 19.27 42.83 8.52
N VAL A 589 19.79 43.19 9.70
CA VAL A 589 19.14 42.98 11.00
C VAL A 589 18.95 44.32 11.70
N GLN A 590 17.73 44.62 12.12
CA GLN A 590 17.37 45.90 12.72
C GLN A 590 16.36 45.70 13.86
N ARG A 591 16.61 46.29 15.03
CA ARG A 591 15.73 46.19 16.19
C ARG A 591 14.44 46.98 15.97
N VAL A 592 13.30 46.42 16.38
CA VAL A 592 12.01 47.13 16.34
C VAL A 592 12.11 48.38 17.23
N GLY A 593 11.75 49.54 16.66
CA GLY A 593 11.83 50.83 17.35
C GLY A 593 13.19 51.53 17.32
N ARG A 594 14.19 51.00 16.60
CA ARG A 594 15.46 51.71 16.30
C ARG A 594 15.64 51.89 14.79
N LEU A 595 16.29 53.00 14.41
CA LEU A 595 16.70 53.25 13.02
C LEU A 595 18.05 52.59 12.67
N GLU A 596 18.89 52.38 13.68
CA GLU A 596 20.22 51.77 13.57
C GLU A 596 20.13 50.30 13.11
N GLU A 597 21.04 49.90 12.21
CA GLU A 597 21.22 48.52 11.78
C GLU A 597 22.24 47.82 12.70
N GLU A 598 21.86 46.69 13.29
CA GLU A 598 22.77 45.89 14.12
C GLU A 598 23.66 44.98 13.26
N TYR A 599 23.22 44.70 12.02
CA TYR A 599 23.98 43.96 11.01
C TYR A 599 23.47 44.33 9.61
N SER A 600 24.38 44.45 8.66
CA SER A 600 24.09 44.60 7.22
C SER A 600 25.28 44.01 6.43
N ARG A 601 25.02 43.08 5.49
CA ARG A 601 26.06 42.45 4.65
C ARG A 601 25.56 42.10 3.25
N ARG A 602 26.41 42.30 2.24
CA ARG A 602 26.23 41.97 0.81
C ARG A 602 26.86 40.61 0.44
N GLU A 603 26.71 40.16 -0.81
CA GLU A 603 27.30 38.91 -1.33
C GLU A 603 28.84 38.95 -1.47
N ASP A 604 29.40 40.15 -1.66
CA ASP A 604 30.84 40.39 -1.81
C ASP A 604 31.56 40.57 -0.46
N GLU A 605 30.80 40.62 0.64
CA GLU A 605 31.31 40.79 1.99
C GLU A 605 31.35 39.46 2.75
N GLN A 606 32.25 39.37 3.75
CA GLN A 606 32.27 38.21 4.64
C GLN A 606 31.17 38.35 5.70
N ALA A 607 30.22 37.42 5.69
CA ALA A 607 29.21 37.29 6.73
C ALA A 607 29.80 36.78 8.05
N ASP A 608 29.27 37.29 9.17
CA ASP A 608 29.67 36.88 10.52
C ASP A 608 28.99 35.54 10.90
N SER A 609 29.65 34.74 11.75
CA SER A 609 29.22 33.37 12.06
C SER A 609 28.00 33.30 13.00
N GLU A 610 27.84 34.30 13.86
CA GLU A 610 26.77 34.38 14.87
C GLU A 610 26.47 35.84 15.19
N ILE A 611 25.19 36.20 15.27
CA ILE A 611 24.71 37.55 15.59
C ILE A 611 23.79 37.45 16.82
N THR A 612 24.01 38.26 17.85
CA THR A 612 23.16 38.29 19.06
C THR A 612 22.32 39.57 19.07
N VAL A 613 20.99 39.43 19.21
CA VAL A 613 20.02 40.53 19.10
C VAL A 613 19.10 40.57 20.32
N ASN A 614 18.92 41.76 20.91
CA ASN A 614 18.24 41.92 22.20
C ASN A 614 16.86 42.57 22.05
N GLY A 615 15.80 41.76 22.14
CA GLY A 615 14.41 42.17 21.92
C GLY A 615 13.95 41.91 20.48
N ASN A 616 12.76 42.41 20.13
CA ASN A 616 12.16 42.16 18.82
C ASN A 616 12.97 42.79 17.68
N PHE A 617 13.06 42.11 16.53
CA PHE A 617 13.82 42.59 15.38
C PHE A 617 13.20 42.20 14.03
N TYR A 618 13.61 42.94 13.00
CA TYR A 618 13.41 42.63 11.59
C TYR A 618 14.69 41.96 11.07
N LEU A 619 14.56 40.77 10.48
CA LEU A 619 15.56 40.17 9.61
C LEU A 619 15.08 40.37 8.18
N ASN A 620 15.74 41.26 7.43
CA ASN A 620 15.36 41.63 6.07
C ASN A 620 16.40 41.10 5.08
N MET A 621 15.95 40.50 3.97
CA MET A 621 16.82 40.07 2.88
C MET A 621 16.28 40.51 1.53
N SER A 622 17.18 40.90 0.63
CA SER A 622 16.88 41.28 -0.75
C SER A 622 17.77 40.54 -1.74
N ASN A 623 17.20 40.08 -2.85
CA ASN A 623 17.95 39.46 -3.95
C ASN A 623 18.29 40.48 -5.06
N CYS A 624 19.42 40.27 -5.74
CA CYS A 624 19.86 40.99 -6.93
C CYS A 624 19.24 40.41 -8.22
N MET A 625 19.85 40.72 -9.37
CA MET A 625 19.73 39.91 -10.59
C MET A 625 20.97 39.01 -10.70
N PRO A 626 20.85 37.69 -10.49
CA PRO A 626 21.99 36.78 -10.58
C PRO A 626 22.43 36.56 -12.04
N GLU A 627 23.74 36.61 -12.25
CA GLU A 627 24.45 36.13 -13.45
C GLU A 627 24.81 34.65 -13.30
N ARG A 628 25.20 34.23 -12.08
CA ARG A 628 25.63 32.85 -11.79
C ARG A 628 25.33 32.48 -10.34
N GLY A 629 24.56 31.41 -10.16
CA GLY A 629 24.13 30.90 -8.85
C GLY A 629 22.98 31.71 -8.26
N ASP A 630 22.23 31.09 -7.37
CA ASP A 630 20.95 31.61 -6.86
C ASP A 630 21.05 32.03 -5.39
N PHE A 631 20.37 33.13 -5.02
CA PHE A 631 20.35 33.61 -3.64
C PHE A 631 19.43 32.75 -2.77
N SER A 632 20.02 32.03 -1.83
CA SER A 632 19.37 31.17 -0.86
C SER A 632 20.07 31.22 0.50
N VAL A 633 19.29 31.30 1.58
CA VAL A 633 19.80 31.39 2.95
C VAL A 633 18.94 30.54 3.87
N ILE A 634 19.57 29.80 4.78
CA ILE A 634 18.91 29.20 5.96
C ILE A 634 19.46 29.88 7.21
N THR A 635 18.61 30.65 7.88
CA THR A 635 18.93 31.24 9.19
C THR A 635 18.38 30.34 10.30
N LYS A 636 19.26 29.95 11.23
CA LYS A 636 18.92 29.28 12.48
C LYS A 636 18.77 30.34 13.57
N ILE A 637 17.66 30.34 14.30
CA ILE A 637 17.42 31.20 15.45
C ILE A 637 17.30 30.35 16.71
N THR A 638 18.05 30.70 17.76
CA THR A 638 17.92 30.13 19.12
C THR A 638 17.73 31.22 20.16
N LEU A 639 16.89 30.97 21.16
CA LEU A 639 16.65 31.89 22.28
C LEU A 639 17.43 31.48 23.52
N HIS A 640 18.20 32.43 24.06
CA HIS A 640 18.98 32.27 25.29
C HIS A 640 18.45 33.23 26.37
N LYS A 641 18.72 32.93 27.65
CA LYS A 641 18.35 33.85 28.75
C LYS A 641 19.32 35.04 28.75
N SER A 642 18.79 36.26 28.58
CA SER A 642 19.61 37.46 28.55
C SER A 642 20.40 37.62 29.85
N LYS A 643 21.73 37.66 29.78
CA LYS A 643 22.56 37.93 30.96
C LYS A 643 22.35 39.37 31.41
N ASN A 644 21.83 39.57 32.62
CA ASN A 644 21.72 40.90 33.24
C ASN A 644 23.11 41.43 33.62
N LEU A 645 23.86 41.90 32.63
CA LEU A 645 25.22 42.44 32.76
C LEU A 645 25.26 43.60 33.77
N LEU A 646 24.25 44.48 33.73
CA LEU A 646 24.04 45.54 34.73
C LEU A 646 23.92 45.00 36.16
N LEU A 647 23.19 43.90 36.38
CA LEU A 647 23.04 43.33 37.73
C LEU A 647 24.35 42.74 38.24
N THR A 648 25.14 42.11 37.37
CA THR A 648 26.49 41.60 37.73
C THR A 648 27.48 42.72 37.99
N ILE A 649 27.42 43.81 37.22
CA ILE A 649 28.22 45.03 37.48
C ILE A 649 27.81 45.64 38.83
N ILE A 650 26.52 45.80 39.12
CA ILE A 650 26.02 46.35 40.39
C ILE A 650 26.45 45.47 41.57
N LEU A 651 26.28 44.15 41.51
CA LEU A 651 26.77 43.26 42.59
C LEU A 651 28.28 43.35 42.78
N SER A 652 29.06 43.43 41.68
CA SER A 652 30.52 43.57 41.74
C SER A 652 30.94 44.89 42.40
N VAL A 653 30.32 46.01 42.03
CA VAL A 653 30.57 47.33 42.62
C VAL A 653 30.16 47.36 44.10
N VAL A 654 29.00 46.81 44.46
CA VAL A 654 28.54 46.71 45.85
C VAL A 654 29.48 45.82 46.68
N ALA A 655 29.98 44.70 46.14
CA ALA A 655 30.95 43.86 46.82
C ALA A 655 32.29 44.60 47.07
N VAL A 656 32.79 45.34 46.09
CA VAL A 656 34.00 46.19 46.25
C VAL A 656 33.78 47.28 47.30
N LEU A 657 32.64 47.97 47.28
CA LEU A 657 32.30 49.00 48.27
C LEU A 657 32.18 48.41 49.69
N LEU A 658 31.60 47.22 49.86
CA LEU A 658 31.53 46.51 51.14
C LEU A 658 32.93 46.11 51.65
N VAL A 659 33.82 45.64 50.77
CA VAL A 659 35.21 45.33 51.14
C VAL A 659 35.96 46.60 51.59
N ILE A 660 35.79 47.72 50.87
CA ILE A 660 36.37 49.02 51.26
C ILE A 660 35.82 49.46 52.63
N PHE A 661 34.51 49.34 52.86
CA PHE A 661 33.87 49.70 54.13
C PHE A 661 34.38 48.83 55.30
N VAL A 662 34.56 47.53 55.09
CA VAL A 662 35.17 46.62 56.08
C VAL A 662 36.63 47.00 56.36
N ILE A 663 37.43 47.36 55.35
CA ILE A 663 38.80 47.84 55.54
C ILE A 663 38.81 49.15 56.36
N VAL A 664 37.93 50.10 56.07
CA VAL A 664 37.79 51.34 56.85
C VAL A 664 37.39 51.04 58.30
N LEU A 665 36.43 50.14 58.53
CA LEU A 665 36.06 49.70 59.88
C LEU A 665 37.21 49.02 60.61
N VAL A 666 38.01 48.18 59.94
CA VAL A 666 39.21 47.57 60.54
C VAL A 666 40.24 48.63 60.92
N VAL A 667 40.51 49.62 60.04
CA VAL A 667 41.41 50.74 60.35
C VAL A 667 40.88 51.55 61.54
N VAL A 668 39.59 51.90 61.57
CA VAL A 668 38.96 52.61 62.69
C VAL A 668 39.05 51.79 63.99
N CYS A 669 38.76 50.48 63.96
CA CYS A 669 38.91 49.60 65.11
C CYS A 669 40.36 49.47 65.58
N VAL A 670 41.34 49.47 64.68
CA VAL A 670 42.78 49.47 65.01
C VAL A 670 43.21 50.81 65.62
N VAL A 671 42.70 51.95 65.12
CA VAL A 671 42.95 53.28 65.69
C VAL A 671 42.31 53.41 67.09
N ILE A 672 41.08 52.94 67.27
CA ILE A 672 40.39 52.92 68.57
C ILE A 672 41.10 51.96 69.54
N ARG A 673 41.54 50.78 69.10
CA ARG A 673 42.37 49.86 69.93
C ARG A 673 43.76 50.44 70.25
N LYS A 674 44.37 51.24 69.36
CA LYS A 674 45.60 51.99 69.67
C LYS A 674 45.35 53.10 70.70
N LYS A 675 44.23 53.84 70.62
CA LYS A 675 43.85 54.82 71.65
C LYS A 675 43.55 54.15 73.00
N LYS A 676 42.83 53.03 73.03
CA LYS A 676 42.54 52.25 74.24
C LYS A 676 43.73 51.47 74.83
N LYS A 677 44.93 51.50 74.21
CA LYS A 677 46.18 50.98 74.81
C LYS A 677 47.04 52.05 75.48
N LYS A 678 46.47 53.22 75.79
CA LYS A 678 47.13 54.32 76.54
C LYS A 678 46.24 54.99 77.58
N LEU A 679 45.47 54.21 78.36
CA LEU A 679 45.16 54.47 79.78
C LEU A 679 44.38 53.26 80.35
N ASP A 680 44.83 52.72 81.48
CA ASP A 680 44.05 51.83 82.35
C ASP A 680 44.49 52.04 83.80
N HIS A 681 43.71 52.83 84.54
CA HIS A 681 43.70 53.10 85.98
C HIS A 681 42.44 53.97 86.26
N GLU A 682 41.68 53.81 87.33
CA GLU A 682 41.39 52.62 88.15
C GLU A 682 40.09 52.87 88.96
N ILE A 683 39.45 51.80 89.46
CA ILE A 683 38.42 51.73 90.53
C ILE A 683 37.11 52.59 90.50
N SER A 684 36.04 51.92 90.94
CA SER A 684 35.06 52.36 91.97
C SER A 684 33.77 53.15 91.63
N ILE A 685 32.64 52.42 91.80
CA ILE A 685 31.54 52.69 92.77
C ILE A 685 30.38 53.67 92.46
N TYR A 686 29.17 53.08 92.50
CA TYR A 686 27.82 53.59 92.84
C TYR A 686 26.84 54.23 91.84
N ASN A 687 25.57 53.93 92.18
CA ASN A 687 24.25 54.41 91.73
C ASN A 687 24.00 55.87 92.23
N PRO A 688 22.88 56.61 91.92
CA PRO A 688 21.60 56.14 91.36
C PRO A 688 20.91 57.09 90.32
N ASN A 689 19.61 56.87 90.07
CA ASN A 689 18.71 57.66 89.23
C ASN A 689 18.73 59.19 89.49
N GLY A 690 18.55 59.96 88.40
CA GLY A 690 18.18 61.39 88.39
C GLY A 690 17.52 61.76 87.05
N THR A 691 16.63 62.75 87.04
CA THR A 691 15.68 63.00 85.91
C THR A 691 15.76 64.41 85.31
N SER A 692 14.90 64.64 84.29
CA SER A 692 14.17 65.89 83.96
C SER A 692 14.79 67.00 83.07
N PHE A 693 14.19 67.12 81.87
CA PHE A 693 13.79 68.32 81.09
C PHE A 693 14.78 69.38 80.53
N LEU A 694 14.77 69.49 79.19
CA LEU A 694 14.59 70.68 78.29
C LEU A 694 14.91 72.11 78.81
N PRO A 695 15.50 73.01 77.97
CA PRO A 695 14.90 73.44 76.67
C PRO A 695 15.88 73.73 75.49
N GLY A 696 15.32 74.15 74.33
CA GLY A 696 16.05 74.79 73.19
C GLY A 696 15.77 76.30 73.11
N PRO A 697 15.74 76.98 71.93
CA PRO A 697 16.05 76.56 70.55
C PRO A 697 16.98 77.58 69.78
N ASN A 698 16.92 77.61 68.43
CA ASN A 698 17.58 78.55 67.47
C ASN A 698 19.10 78.34 67.19
N GLY A 699 19.66 78.59 66.00
CA GLY A 699 19.05 78.79 64.67
C GLY A 699 19.88 79.56 63.61
N PHE A 700 20.46 78.86 62.61
CA PHE A 700 20.87 79.35 61.25
C PHE A 700 21.95 80.47 61.12
N PRO A 701 22.48 80.82 59.91
CA PRO A 701 22.61 80.10 58.62
C PRO A 701 24.03 80.15 57.96
N LYS A 702 24.15 79.58 56.73
CA LYS A 702 25.26 79.66 55.72
C LYS A 702 26.43 78.65 55.92
N THR A 703 26.99 78.00 54.89
CA THR A 703 26.79 78.08 53.41
C THR A 703 27.21 76.78 52.68
N ARG A 704 26.49 76.40 51.60
CA ARG A 704 26.97 75.90 50.26
C ARG A 704 27.89 74.64 50.22
N GLU A 705 27.79 73.62 49.34
CA GLU A 705 27.10 73.26 48.06
C GLU A 705 27.02 71.68 48.06
N ASP A 706 26.20 70.87 47.37
CA ASP A 706 24.93 70.98 46.60
C ASP A 706 24.36 69.51 46.44
N ASN A 707 23.09 69.17 46.07
CA ASN A 707 22.40 69.20 44.74
C ASN A 707 23.00 68.19 43.70
N GLU A 708 22.29 67.51 42.78
CA GLU A 708 20.93 67.63 42.19
C GLU A 708 20.07 66.32 42.22
N SER A 709 18.86 66.38 41.63
CA SER A 709 17.73 65.43 41.76
C SER A 709 17.59 64.42 40.57
N HIS A 710 16.66 63.45 40.46
CA HIS A 710 15.18 63.54 40.52
C HIS A 710 14.45 62.21 40.87
N VAL A 711 13.45 62.33 41.76
CA VAL A 711 12.01 61.96 41.59
C VAL A 711 11.62 60.75 40.72
N TYR A 712 11.04 59.71 41.34
CA TYR A 712 9.58 59.47 41.32
C TYR A 712 9.14 58.55 42.48
N ALA A 713 7.86 58.62 42.86
CA ALA A 713 7.34 58.06 44.11
C ALA A 713 6.93 56.57 44.03
N SER A 714 6.98 55.90 45.17
CA SER A 714 6.50 54.54 45.40
C SER A 714 5.53 54.49 46.59
N ILE A 715 4.30 54.01 46.35
CA ILE A 715 3.32 53.56 47.36
C ILE A 715 2.74 52.28 46.74
N GLU A 716 2.99 51.05 47.22
CA GLU A 716 2.89 50.44 48.56
C GLU A 716 1.53 49.74 48.78
N ASP A 717 1.57 48.51 49.28
CA ASP A 717 0.45 47.58 49.34
C ASP A 717 -0.42 47.79 50.60
N THR A 718 -1.74 47.95 50.45
CA THR A 718 -2.70 47.73 51.56
C THR A 718 -4.05 47.16 51.12
N LEU A 719 -4.34 45.97 51.66
CA LEU A 719 -5.57 45.57 52.36
C LEU A 719 -6.92 46.18 51.93
N VAL A 720 -7.87 45.33 51.50
CA VAL A 720 -9.31 45.56 51.65
C VAL A 720 -10.00 44.28 52.14
N TYR A 721 -10.87 44.42 53.13
CA TYR A 721 -11.75 43.37 53.69
C TYR A 721 -13.23 43.73 53.42
N THR A 722 -14.14 42.87 53.87
CA THR A 722 -15.57 43.15 54.17
C THR A 722 -16.56 43.46 53.04
N HIS A 723 -17.48 42.51 52.89
CA HIS A 723 -18.95 42.61 52.82
C HIS A 723 -19.65 43.97 53.07
N LEU A 724 -20.92 44.01 52.61
CA LEU A 724 -22.07 44.88 53.01
C LEU A 724 -22.46 46.05 52.09
N LEU A 725 -23.16 45.71 51.02
CA LEU A 725 -24.39 46.41 50.61
C LEU A 725 -25.50 45.37 50.36
N ARG A 726 -26.80 45.58 50.60
CA ARG A 726 -27.59 46.24 51.67
C ARG A 726 -29.07 45.94 51.35
N LYS A 727 -29.59 44.83 51.84
CA LYS A 727 -30.97 44.62 52.32
C LYS A 727 -32.17 45.25 51.53
N GLY A 728 -32.79 44.43 50.66
CA GLY A 728 -34.25 44.20 50.64
C GLY A 728 -35.18 45.05 49.74
N ALA A 729 -35.93 44.35 48.86
CA ALA A 729 -37.30 44.65 48.41
C ALA A 729 -37.90 43.40 47.70
N GLU A 730 -39.23 43.26 47.64
CA GLU A 730 -39.95 42.02 47.30
C GLU A 730 -40.60 42.01 45.90
N MET A 731 -40.76 40.80 45.33
CA MET A 731 -41.70 40.28 44.29
C MET A 731 -40.95 39.14 43.53
N GLY A 732 -41.42 37.87 43.43
CA GLY A 732 -42.73 37.37 42.97
C GLY A 732 -42.66 37.19 41.44
N VAL A 733 -42.83 36.01 40.81
CA VAL A 733 -43.56 34.75 41.10
C VAL A 733 -42.87 33.54 40.38
N TYR A 734 -43.20 32.28 40.74
CA TYR A 734 -42.86 30.96 40.12
C TYR A 734 -42.54 30.94 38.60
N GLY A 735 -41.72 30.06 38.00
CA GLY A 735 -41.02 28.79 38.39
C GLY A 735 -40.39 28.14 37.12
N GLU A 736 -39.93 26.88 36.99
CA GLU A 736 -39.62 25.76 37.91
C GLU A 736 -38.84 24.64 37.13
N PHE A 737 -38.06 23.76 37.80
CA PHE A 737 -37.21 22.65 37.25
C PHE A 737 -36.09 23.06 36.23
N ASP A 738 -34.96 22.34 36.03
CA ASP A 738 -34.41 21.11 36.63
C ASP A 738 -32.85 21.17 36.77
N THR A 739 -32.26 20.10 37.31
CA THR A 739 -30.86 19.79 37.64
C THR A 739 -29.98 19.37 36.43
N HIS A 740 -28.64 19.17 36.45
CA HIS A 740 -27.63 18.87 37.52
C HIS A 740 -26.17 19.34 37.09
N PRO A 741 -25.03 18.99 37.76
CA PRO A 741 -23.84 19.89 37.91
C PRO A 741 -22.56 19.64 37.03
N PRO A 742 -21.53 20.53 37.13
CA PRO A 742 -20.23 20.42 36.43
C PRO A 742 -19.09 19.68 37.19
N PHE A 743 -17.92 19.55 36.55
CA PHE A 743 -16.78 18.68 36.91
C PHE A 743 -15.50 19.42 37.37
N SER A 744 -14.77 18.89 38.37
CA SER A 744 -13.27 18.88 38.55
C SER A 744 -12.89 18.58 40.03
N GLY A 745 -11.74 17.98 40.38
CA GLY A 745 -10.66 17.34 39.59
C GLY A 745 -9.44 16.92 40.45
N GLN A 746 -8.39 16.40 39.80
CA GLN A 746 -7.04 16.05 40.32
C GLN A 746 -6.83 14.78 41.20
N THR A 747 -5.54 14.43 41.38
CA THR A 747 -5.00 13.07 41.55
C THR A 747 -3.59 13.13 42.18
N ASP A 748 -3.16 12.15 43.01
CA ASP A 748 -1.84 11.44 42.88
C ASP A 748 -1.62 10.26 43.86
N SER A 749 -0.49 9.52 43.68
CA SER A 749 0.23 8.63 44.64
C SER A 749 -0.06 7.10 44.73
N GLN A 750 0.38 6.38 43.68
CA GLN A 750 1.26 5.17 43.66
C GLN A 750 1.17 3.96 44.64
N LYS A 751 0.95 2.76 44.04
CA LYS A 751 1.59 1.41 44.26
C LYS A 751 1.35 0.63 45.60
N PRO A 752 1.54 -0.72 45.65
CA PRO A 752 1.93 -1.72 44.62
C PRO A 752 0.74 -2.62 44.11
N LEU A 753 0.80 -3.65 43.22
CA LEU A 753 1.78 -4.41 42.40
C LEU A 753 2.02 -5.90 42.82
N VAL A 754 2.03 -6.85 41.84
CA VAL A 754 2.57 -8.26 41.78
C VAL A 754 1.58 -9.46 41.70
N SER A 755 1.38 -10.01 40.47
CA SER A 755 1.20 -11.46 40.13
C SER A 755 -0.14 -12.19 40.51
N LYS A 756 -0.52 -13.41 40.04
CA LYS A 756 -0.12 -14.33 38.91
C LYS A 756 -1.13 -15.52 38.76
N ILE A 757 -1.16 -16.15 37.57
CA ILE A 757 -1.41 -17.61 37.29
C ILE A 757 -2.84 -18.23 37.42
N ALA A 758 -3.38 -18.62 36.25
CA ALA A 758 -4.06 -19.89 35.85
C ALA A 758 -5.35 -20.46 36.51
N ALA A 759 -5.85 -21.56 35.89
CA ALA A 759 -6.97 -22.45 36.25
C ALA A 759 -8.41 -21.88 36.12
N ASP A 760 -9.45 -22.64 35.74
CA ASP A 760 -9.54 -23.87 34.91
C ASP A 760 -11.00 -24.00 34.36
N ASP A 761 -11.39 -25.15 33.79
CA ASP A 761 -12.78 -25.50 33.42
C ASP A 761 -13.85 -25.22 34.51
N ASP A 762 -15.04 -24.76 34.11
CA ASP A 762 -16.25 -25.65 34.04
C ASP A 762 -17.41 -24.99 33.25
N MET A 763 -18.41 -25.78 32.85
CA MET A 763 -19.58 -25.37 32.04
C MET A 763 -20.90 -25.77 32.73
N PRO A 764 -22.00 -25.03 32.50
CA PRO A 764 -23.16 -25.72 31.89
C PRO A 764 -23.91 -24.89 30.83
N VAL A 765 -24.66 -25.61 29.97
CA VAL A 765 -25.36 -25.08 28.79
C VAL A 765 -26.68 -24.38 29.14
N GLY A 766 -26.98 -23.26 28.48
CA GLY A 766 -28.28 -22.55 28.57
C GLY A 766 -28.86 -22.17 27.21
N VAL A 767 -29.85 -22.94 26.76
CA VAL A 767 -30.95 -22.68 25.78
C VAL A 767 -30.78 -21.55 24.74
N TYR A 768 -30.86 -21.91 23.45
CA TYR A 768 -31.06 -20.97 22.33
C TYR A 768 -32.56 -20.61 22.14
N GLU A 769 -32.89 -19.30 22.08
CA GLU A 769 -34.14 -18.83 21.47
C GLU A 769 -33.99 -18.51 19.97
N LYS A 770 -35.11 -18.63 19.23
CA LYS A 770 -35.17 -18.38 17.78
C LYS A 770 -35.64 -16.94 17.50
N PHE A 771 -34.84 -16.17 16.78
CA PHE A 771 -35.32 -14.93 16.16
C PHE A 771 -36.17 -15.23 14.92
N GLN A 772 -37.32 -14.57 14.82
CA GLN A 772 -38.34 -14.77 13.79
C GLN A 772 -38.19 -13.73 12.67
N ALA A 773 -38.34 -14.15 11.41
CA ALA A 773 -38.17 -13.27 10.25
C ALA A 773 -39.47 -12.52 9.87
N PRO A 774 -39.39 -11.29 9.30
CA PRO A 774 -40.57 -10.55 8.86
C PRO A 774 -41.31 -11.20 7.66
N PRO A 775 -42.63 -11.00 7.52
CA PRO A 775 -43.42 -11.57 6.42
C PRO A 775 -43.15 -10.88 5.06
N LEU A 776 -43.33 -11.65 3.98
CA LEU A 776 -43.21 -11.17 2.60
C LEU A 776 -44.53 -10.54 2.09
N PRO A 777 -44.47 -9.55 1.17
CA PRO A 777 -45.65 -8.92 0.60
C PRO A 777 -46.39 -9.83 -0.40
N ILE A 778 -47.72 -9.76 -0.37
CA ILE A 778 -48.63 -10.58 -1.19
C ILE A 778 -48.62 -10.08 -2.64
N ARG A 779 -48.59 -11.01 -3.62
CA ARG A 779 -48.74 -10.73 -5.06
C ARG A 779 -50.11 -11.27 -5.55
N PRO A 780 -50.88 -10.52 -6.36
CA PRO A 780 -52.16 -11.00 -6.90
C PRO A 780 -51.97 -12.10 -7.97
N PRO A 781 -52.99 -12.95 -8.19
CA PRO A 781 -52.90 -14.09 -9.12
C PRO A 781 -52.97 -13.65 -10.59
N SER A 782 -52.14 -14.25 -11.43
CA SER A 782 -52.18 -14.15 -12.89
C SER A 782 -52.65 -15.46 -13.51
N HIS A 783 -53.57 -15.40 -14.48
CA HIS A 783 -54.19 -16.59 -15.08
C HIS A 783 -53.18 -17.61 -15.64
N VAL A 784 -53.36 -18.87 -15.25
CA VAL A 784 -52.80 -20.01 -15.98
C VAL A 784 -53.73 -20.31 -17.16
N LYS A 785 -53.17 -20.37 -18.37
CA LYS A 785 -53.85 -20.92 -19.55
C LYS A 785 -53.03 -22.11 -20.03
N ALA A 786 -53.61 -23.30 -20.00
CA ALA A 786 -52.91 -24.53 -20.34
C ALA A 786 -52.53 -24.56 -21.83
N MET A 787 -51.37 -25.15 -22.15
CA MET A 787 -50.98 -25.42 -23.53
C MET A 787 -50.25 -26.76 -23.65
N GLN A 788 -51.06 -27.81 -23.51
CA GLN A 788 -51.03 -29.08 -24.25
C GLN A 788 -49.66 -29.72 -24.59
N GLU A 789 -49.42 -30.88 -23.98
CA GLU A 789 -48.34 -31.79 -24.37
C GLU A 789 -48.58 -32.38 -25.76
N ASN A 790 -47.51 -32.58 -26.55
CA ASN A 790 -47.52 -33.38 -27.76
C ASN A 790 -46.56 -34.56 -27.58
N VAL A 791 -47.11 -35.77 -27.55
CA VAL A 791 -46.35 -37.03 -27.47
C VAL A 791 -46.55 -37.81 -28.77
N ILE A 792 -45.51 -37.88 -29.61
CA ILE A 792 -45.32 -39.00 -30.55
C ILE A 792 -43.82 -39.24 -30.74
N TYR A 793 -43.31 -40.36 -30.21
CA TYR A 793 -42.77 -41.49 -30.98
C TYR A 793 -42.04 -42.45 -30.03
N GLN A 794 -42.56 -43.67 -29.96
CA GLN A 794 -41.82 -44.82 -29.42
C GLN A 794 -40.85 -45.33 -30.49
N THR A 795 -39.92 -46.19 -30.10
CA THR A 795 -39.15 -47.03 -31.02
C THR A 795 -39.09 -48.43 -30.41
N GLU A 796 -39.19 -49.45 -31.26
CA GLU A 796 -39.41 -50.84 -30.84
C GLU A 796 -38.06 -51.56 -30.66
N ASP A 797 -37.89 -52.27 -29.53
CA ASP A 797 -36.79 -53.21 -29.33
C ASP A 797 -37.17 -54.60 -29.87
N PRO A 798 -36.36 -55.22 -30.74
CA PRO A 798 -36.43 -56.65 -31.03
C PRO A 798 -35.49 -57.43 -30.09
N SER A 799 -36.03 -58.40 -29.34
CA SER A 799 -35.23 -59.43 -28.66
C SER A 799 -35.94 -60.77 -28.70
N GLU A 800 -35.15 -61.85 -28.61
CA GLU A 800 -35.49 -63.18 -29.15
C GLU A 800 -36.33 -64.05 -28.20
N GLU A 801 -36.84 -65.17 -28.74
CA GLU A 801 -37.68 -66.14 -28.03
C GLU A 801 -36.87 -66.98 -27.02
N GLU A 802 -37.36 -67.18 -25.79
CA GLU A 802 -37.26 -68.51 -25.19
C GLU A 802 -38.37 -68.87 -24.17
N ASN A 803 -38.89 -70.08 -24.37
CA ASN A 803 -39.88 -70.89 -23.64
C ASN A 803 -40.30 -70.59 -22.18
N SER A 804 -41.63 -70.52 -22.00
CA SER A 804 -42.43 -70.89 -20.80
C SER A 804 -42.25 -72.39 -20.41
N PRO A 805 -42.88 -72.98 -19.35
CA PRO A 805 -43.89 -72.42 -18.42
C PRO A 805 -43.74 -72.82 -16.92
N ASN A 806 -44.61 -72.26 -16.04
CA ASN A 806 -45.57 -73.04 -15.22
C ASN A 806 -46.54 -72.13 -14.40
N LEU A 807 -47.63 -72.69 -13.86
CA LEU A 807 -48.78 -71.93 -13.34
C LEU A 807 -48.88 -71.82 -11.80
N GLY A 808 -48.92 -70.58 -11.30
CA GLY A 808 -49.85 -70.11 -10.24
C GLY A 808 -49.66 -70.59 -8.77
N PRO A 809 -50.57 -70.22 -7.85
CA PRO A 809 -51.72 -69.31 -8.03
C PRO A 809 -51.72 -68.05 -7.13
N ARG A 810 -52.49 -67.07 -7.61
CA ARG A 810 -52.91 -65.78 -7.03
C ARG A 810 -53.38 -65.82 -5.56
N LEU A 811 -52.97 -64.81 -4.78
CA LEU A 811 -53.72 -64.27 -3.64
C LEU A 811 -53.61 -62.73 -3.61
N GLU A 812 -54.75 -62.05 -3.57
CA GLU A 812 -54.98 -60.61 -3.35
C GLU A 812 -56.26 -60.49 -2.50
N PRO A 813 -56.61 -59.32 -1.94
CA PRO A 813 -55.82 -58.53 -1.01
C PRO A 813 -56.65 -58.13 0.24
N GLU A 814 -56.05 -57.42 1.20
CA GLU A 814 -56.77 -56.39 1.97
C GLU A 814 -56.00 -55.08 1.86
N GLY A 815 -56.73 -53.95 1.73
CA GLY A 815 -56.16 -52.66 1.35
C GLY A 815 -56.39 -51.55 2.37
N GLY A 816 -55.63 -50.46 2.21
CA GLY A 816 -55.86 -49.17 2.85
C GLY A 816 -55.84 -48.07 1.79
N ASN A 817 -56.73 -47.08 1.92
CA ASN A 817 -56.96 -46.02 0.94
C ASN A 817 -55.83 -44.97 0.87
#